data_AF-Q4T4U8-F1
#
_entry.id   AF-Q4T4U8-F1
#
_cell.length_a   1.000
_cell.length_b   1.000
_cell.length_c   1.000
_cell.angle_alpha   90.00
_cell.angle_beta   90.00
_cell.angle_gamma   90.00
#
_symmetry.space_group_name_H-M   'P 1'
#
loop_
_entity.id
_entity.type
_entity.pdbx_description
1 polymer ?
#
loop_
_entity_poly.entity_id
_entity_poly.type
_entity_poly.pdbx_seq_one_letter_code
_entity_poly.pdbx_strand_id
1 'polypeptide(L)'
;ASTFKYYTMCGLQEGFEPFAVNMNREVTMWFSKRLPTFINVPKDHNHIAVGKRSDRKRIDGTIDSPPCLKVSHKTFGSQNSNADMVFCRLSMPIEFHSAFKHSPIADVNGIHEEDVLKVKHRLEWFYQGPYLSFQYYHSVRVFAGQDPAGVWVGWVTPDYHYYSNNFNLGKNRTVTVTLGDERGRVHESVKRSNCYMVWGGDATSAAHASSRSNVDLEIGCLIDLATGLVTFTINGKEMSSSYQVEPNTKLFPAVFVRPTSANLFQFELGKIKNAMPLSSAIFKSEHKNPIPQCPPRLDVQTISAVLWSRMPNNFLKVDTARVSERHGWVVQCVEPLQMLAVHIPEENRCVDIMELSEQEDLRKFHFHTLKLYCALCALGNTRVAHALCSHLDQSQLLYTIDNQYLSGMLREGCYNVLISIHLETAKEARLMMKDEFIIPVTPETRSIRLFFDASKKHRHPGVGLSTSLKPRFNFAPPCFISTKQEQHLYSPQVPLNTLKEKAISMLTEAVQGGGHHIRDPVGGCVEYQFVPILKLISTLLTMGVLASEDVHQILLLIDPNVFRETREEGNTGATDKEGFAGAVDKAVEAGEEEAAKEAKQPLKGLLEKRLPEPVKRQMCELLHYFCDCELKHRIEAIVSFSDNFVSKLQFNQKFRYNELMLALNMSAAVTAKKTKEFRSPPQEQINMLLTFSTGDDCPCPSDIQEELYDFHNQLQLHCGIPMEEDEDEHHTSIRGRLLMLVNKIKGQAHRAEEPMEKEQAAP
;
A
#
# COMPACT_ATOMS: atom_id res chain seq x y z
N ALA A 1 25.82 10.66 18.94
CA ALA A 1 27.25 10.71 19.30
C ALA A 1 27.51 10.26 20.75
N SER A 2 26.70 10.71 21.73
CA SER A 2 26.85 10.40 23.16
C SER A 2 26.80 8.92 23.54
N THR A 3 26.22 8.05 22.71
CA THR A 3 26.15 6.60 22.94
C THR A 3 27.48 5.88 22.67
N PHE A 4 28.39 6.47 21.89
CA PHE A 4 29.66 5.84 21.54
C PHE A 4 30.75 6.15 22.58
N LYS A 5 31.29 5.11 23.23
CA LYS A 5 32.31 5.25 24.28
C LYS A 5 33.64 5.85 23.82
N TYR A 6 34.02 5.66 22.55
CA TYR A 6 35.35 5.99 22.04
C TYR A 6 35.35 6.90 20.80
N TYR A 7 34.18 7.43 20.42
CA TYR A 7 34.04 8.21 19.19
C TYR A 7 34.83 9.52 19.23
N THR A 8 34.84 10.21 20.37
CA THR A 8 35.57 11.47 20.55
C THR A 8 37.10 11.29 20.56
N MET A 9 37.60 10.09 20.84
CA MET A 9 39.04 9.83 20.93
C MET A 9 39.69 9.58 19.58
N CYS A 10 39.03 8.88 18.67
CA CYS A 10 39.59 8.51 17.36
C CYS A 10 38.73 9.01 16.20
N GLY A 11 37.44 8.66 16.21
CA GLY A 11 36.55 8.88 15.06
C GLY A 11 36.40 10.35 14.69
N LEU A 12 36.23 11.23 15.67
CA LEU A 12 36.05 12.66 15.41
C LEU A 12 37.32 13.33 14.85
N GLN A 13 38.51 12.95 15.34
CA GLN A 13 39.77 13.54 14.90
C GLN A 13 40.15 13.12 13.47
N GLU A 14 39.79 11.89 13.10
CA GLU A 14 40.06 11.33 11.78
C GLU A 14 38.94 11.64 10.76
N GLY A 15 37.86 12.33 11.17
CA GLY A 15 36.74 12.69 10.29
C GLY A 15 35.80 11.53 9.95
N PHE A 16 35.76 10.48 10.78
CA PHE A 16 34.76 9.41 10.64
C PHE A 16 33.41 9.83 11.18
N GLU A 17 32.35 9.43 10.48
CA GLU A 17 30.96 9.61 10.93
C GLU A 17 30.35 8.28 11.38
N PRO A 18 29.49 8.28 12.42
CA PRO A 18 28.75 7.09 12.83
C PRO A 18 27.84 6.57 11.71
N PHE A 19 27.72 5.24 11.59
CA PHE A 19 26.94 4.61 10.51
C PHE A 19 25.51 5.15 10.37
N ALA A 20 24.80 5.26 11.50
CA ALA A 20 23.42 5.74 11.57
C ALA A 20 23.32 7.23 11.96
N VAL A 21 24.33 8.04 11.64
CA VAL A 21 24.23 9.50 11.80
C VAL A 21 23.10 10.06 10.93
N ASN A 22 22.33 11.02 11.44
CA ASN A 22 21.20 11.64 10.75
C ASN A 22 20.14 10.63 10.25
N MET A 23 19.97 9.54 11.00
CA MET A 23 18.85 8.61 10.81
C MET A 23 17.80 8.82 11.91
N ASN A 24 16.53 8.84 11.53
CA ASN A 24 15.41 8.96 12.46
C ASN A 24 14.93 7.60 13.00
N ARG A 25 15.31 6.49 12.34
CA ARG A 25 14.89 5.14 12.69
C ARG A 25 16.08 4.24 12.99
N GLU A 26 15.85 3.23 13.81
CA GLU A 26 16.85 2.21 14.09
C GLU A 26 17.14 1.38 12.83
N VAL A 27 18.42 1.01 12.67
CA VAL A 27 18.85 0.17 11.54
C VAL A 27 18.24 -1.21 11.70
N THR A 28 17.54 -1.67 10.65
CA THR A 28 17.00 -3.03 10.63
C THR A 28 18.15 -4.05 10.61
N MET A 29 18.18 -4.92 11.60
CA MET A 29 19.17 -5.99 11.69
C MET A 29 18.69 -7.25 10.98
N TRP A 30 19.64 -7.99 10.39
CA TRP A 30 19.40 -9.28 9.73
C TRP A 30 20.23 -10.36 10.41
N PHE A 31 19.67 -11.55 10.56
CA PHE A 31 20.37 -12.68 11.19
C PHE A 31 20.28 -13.95 10.34
N SER A 32 21.27 -14.82 10.53
CA SER A 32 21.32 -16.13 9.88
C SER A 32 20.35 -17.10 10.56
N LYS A 33 19.20 -17.35 9.94
CA LYS A 33 18.21 -18.33 10.39
C LYS A 33 18.69 -19.74 10.06
N ARG A 34 18.96 -20.53 11.11
CA ARG A 34 19.39 -21.93 11.02
C ARG A 34 18.18 -22.88 10.97
N LEU A 35 17.29 -22.64 10.01
CA LEU A 35 16.16 -23.50 9.73
C LEU A 35 16.26 -23.97 8.26
N PRO A 36 16.71 -25.21 8.01
CA PRO A 36 16.88 -25.72 6.66
C PRO A 36 15.59 -25.59 5.84
N THR A 37 15.66 -24.95 4.68
CA THR A 37 14.48 -24.63 3.88
C THR A 37 14.80 -24.84 2.41
N PHE A 38 13.83 -25.36 1.65
CA PHE A 38 13.99 -25.58 0.22
C PHE A 38 13.95 -24.27 -0.56
N ILE A 39 14.90 -24.10 -1.47
CA ILE A 39 15.01 -22.97 -2.39
C ILE A 39 15.24 -23.49 -3.82
N ASN A 40 14.79 -22.76 -4.84
CA ASN A 40 15.10 -23.11 -6.22
C ASN A 40 16.62 -23.15 -6.41
N VAL A 41 17.13 -24.18 -7.11
CA VAL A 41 18.57 -24.32 -7.35
C VAL A 41 19.08 -23.12 -8.18
N PRO A 42 20.01 -22.30 -7.67
CA PRO A 42 20.56 -21.19 -8.43
C PRO A 42 21.29 -21.66 -9.70
N LYS A 43 21.23 -20.88 -10.78
CA LYS A 43 21.91 -21.21 -12.05
C LYS A 43 23.42 -21.43 -11.85
N ASP A 44 24.02 -20.64 -10.97
CA ASP A 44 25.44 -20.65 -10.62
C ASP A 44 25.76 -21.50 -9.38
N HIS A 45 24.88 -22.44 -9.01
CA HIS A 45 25.17 -23.33 -7.88
C HIS A 45 26.48 -24.11 -8.10
N ASN A 46 27.35 -24.12 -7.08
CA ASN A 46 28.71 -24.67 -7.14
C ASN A 46 28.75 -26.16 -7.54
N HIS A 47 27.91 -26.97 -6.90
CA HIS A 47 27.97 -28.44 -7.04
C HIS A 47 26.81 -29.05 -7.83
N ILE A 48 25.59 -28.54 -7.68
CA ILE A 48 24.39 -29.10 -8.31
C ILE A 48 24.05 -28.35 -9.60
N ALA A 49 23.70 -29.10 -10.63
CA ALA A 49 23.10 -28.60 -11.86
C ALA A 49 21.73 -29.24 -12.05
N VAL A 50 20.71 -28.39 -12.10
CA VAL A 50 19.37 -28.69 -12.61
C VAL A 50 19.27 -28.00 -13.96
N GLY A 51 18.65 -28.62 -14.96
CA GLY A 51 18.60 -28.06 -16.31
C GLY A 51 18.06 -26.64 -16.40
N LYS A 52 18.95 -25.64 -16.59
CA LYS A 52 18.83 -24.50 -17.54
C LYS A 52 20.03 -23.53 -17.50
N ARG A 53 20.88 -23.62 -18.52
CA ARG A 53 21.53 -22.48 -19.22
C ARG A 53 21.53 -22.90 -20.71
N SER A 54 20.56 -22.38 -21.47
CA SER A 54 20.34 -22.63 -22.92
C SER A 54 20.28 -24.11 -23.37
N ASP A 55 19.09 -24.69 -23.46
CA ASP A 55 18.74 -25.88 -24.27
C ASP A 55 19.56 -27.17 -24.19
N ARG A 56 20.12 -27.50 -23.02
CA ARG A 56 20.30 -28.91 -22.63
C ARG A 56 19.89 -29.14 -21.17
N LYS A 57 18.84 -29.97 -20.97
CA LYS A 57 18.45 -30.73 -19.74
C LYS A 57 17.15 -30.34 -18.99
N ARG A 58 16.21 -29.60 -19.56
CA ARG A 58 14.79 -30.04 -19.49
C ARG A 58 14.59 -30.84 -20.76
N ILE A 59 14.22 -32.10 -20.64
CA ILE A 59 14.09 -32.97 -21.81
C ILE A 59 12.61 -32.99 -22.15
N ASP A 60 12.27 -32.46 -23.31
CA ASP A 60 10.90 -32.51 -23.81
C ASP A 60 10.49 -33.96 -24.06
N GLY A 61 9.20 -34.23 -23.92
CA GLY A 61 8.66 -35.55 -24.20
C GLY A 61 8.88 -35.90 -25.67
N THR A 62 9.42 -37.08 -25.93
CA THR A 62 9.43 -37.70 -27.25
C THR A 62 8.37 -38.80 -27.31
N ILE A 63 8.19 -39.44 -28.47
CA ILE A 63 7.27 -40.58 -28.59
C ILE A 63 7.69 -41.71 -27.62
N ASP A 64 9.00 -41.85 -27.37
CA ASP A 64 9.58 -42.96 -26.61
C ASP A 64 9.94 -42.59 -25.16
N SER A 65 9.97 -41.30 -24.80
CA SER A 65 10.39 -40.84 -23.48
C SER A 65 9.49 -39.74 -22.91
N PRO A 66 9.02 -39.83 -21.66
CA PRO A 66 8.24 -38.76 -21.04
C PRO A 66 9.11 -37.53 -20.77
N PRO A 67 8.50 -36.34 -20.61
CA PRO A 67 9.24 -35.14 -20.25
C PRO A 67 9.86 -35.30 -18.86
N CYS A 68 11.09 -34.80 -18.68
CA CYS A 68 11.84 -35.06 -17.46
C CYS A 68 12.77 -33.92 -17.03
N LEU A 69 13.14 -33.94 -15.75
CA LEU A 69 14.07 -33.01 -15.12
C LEU A 69 15.27 -33.79 -14.58
N LYS A 70 16.43 -33.63 -15.23
CA LYS A 70 17.67 -34.31 -14.87
C LYS A 70 18.47 -33.49 -13.86
N VAL A 71 18.94 -34.14 -12.80
CA VAL A 71 19.83 -33.56 -11.79
C VAL A 71 21.22 -34.18 -11.90
N SER A 72 22.25 -33.33 -11.93
CA SER A 72 23.65 -33.75 -12.07
C SER A 72 24.58 -33.00 -11.10
N HIS A 73 25.70 -33.63 -10.76
CA HIS A 73 26.72 -33.06 -9.89
C HIS A 73 27.90 -32.55 -10.75
N LYS A 74 28.11 -31.23 -10.80
CA LYS A 74 29.07 -30.54 -11.68
C LYS A 74 30.52 -30.88 -11.36
N THR A 75 30.86 -30.94 -10.07
CA THR A 75 32.26 -31.05 -9.63
C THR A 75 32.64 -32.46 -9.17
N PHE A 76 31.83 -33.47 -9.50
CA PHE A 76 32.06 -34.84 -9.02
C PHE A 76 33.39 -35.37 -9.59
N GLY A 77 34.27 -35.91 -8.74
CA GLY A 77 35.59 -36.38 -9.14
C GLY A 77 36.66 -35.30 -9.35
N SER A 78 36.33 -34.02 -9.14
CA SER A 78 37.32 -32.93 -9.08
C SER A 78 37.83 -32.70 -7.65
N GLN A 79 38.93 -31.96 -7.48
CA GLN A 79 39.44 -31.57 -6.15
C GLN A 79 38.44 -30.75 -5.33
N ASN A 80 37.48 -30.07 -5.99
CA ASN A 80 36.43 -29.28 -5.36
C ASN A 80 35.08 -30.03 -5.29
N SER A 81 35.09 -31.37 -5.28
CA SER A 81 33.87 -32.16 -5.14
C SER A 81 33.34 -32.12 -3.71
N ASN A 82 32.04 -31.91 -3.54
CA ASN A 82 31.37 -32.19 -2.28
C ASN A 82 30.60 -33.53 -2.39
N ALA A 83 30.79 -34.42 -1.42
CA ALA A 83 30.08 -35.70 -1.32
C ALA A 83 28.93 -35.68 -0.29
N ASP A 84 28.62 -34.49 0.25
CA ASP A 84 27.51 -34.29 1.18
C ASP A 84 26.18 -34.71 0.56
N MET A 85 25.24 -35.05 1.44
CA MET A 85 23.93 -35.47 1.05
C MET A 85 23.14 -34.32 0.41
N VAL A 86 22.55 -34.61 -0.75
CA VAL A 86 21.76 -33.66 -1.53
C VAL A 86 20.28 -33.96 -1.34
N PHE A 87 19.54 -32.97 -0.87
CA PHE A 87 18.09 -33.04 -0.70
C PHE A 87 17.45 -32.26 -1.85
N CYS A 88 16.68 -32.93 -2.69
CA CYS A 88 15.96 -32.31 -3.79
C CYS A 88 14.46 -32.53 -3.65
N ARG A 89 13.66 -31.53 -4.02
CA ARG A 89 12.20 -31.66 -4.20
C ARG A 89 11.73 -30.90 -5.43
N LEU A 90 10.55 -31.21 -5.94
CA LEU A 90 9.88 -30.36 -6.93
C LEU A 90 9.27 -29.13 -6.26
N SER A 91 9.17 -28.01 -6.99
CA SER A 91 8.71 -26.71 -6.47
C SER A 91 7.22 -26.62 -6.18
N MET A 92 6.41 -27.55 -6.72
CA MET A 92 4.95 -27.52 -6.62
C MET A 92 4.43 -28.73 -5.82
N PRO A 93 3.49 -28.52 -4.88
CA PRO A 93 2.88 -29.62 -4.14
C PRO A 93 1.72 -30.25 -4.92
N ILE A 94 1.29 -31.41 -4.45
CA ILE A 94 -0.06 -31.92 -4.67
C ILE A 94 -0.83 -31.82 -3.35
N GLU A 95 -2.12 -31.47 -3.46
CA GLU A 95 -3.03 -31.35 -2.33
C GLU A 95 -4.04 -32.50 -2.35
N PHE A 96 -4.16 -33.21 -1.22
CA PHE A 96 -5.19 -34.22 -1.04
C PHE A 96 -6.56 -33.58 -0.89
N HIS A 97 -7.62 -34.33 -1.25
CA HIS A 97 -8.99 -33.84 -1.06
C HIS A 97 -9.27 -33.51 0.41
N SER A 98 -10.16 -32.54 0.65
CA SER A 98 -10.51 -32.06 2.00
C SER A 98 -11.17 -33.13 2.87
N ALA A 99 -11.76 -34.15 2.25
CA ALA A 99 -12.28 -35.34 2.91
C ALA A 99 -12.07 -36.55 1.99
N PHE A 100 -11.67 -37.68 2.57
CA PHE A 100 -11.62 -38.94 1.85
C PHE A 100 -12.99 -39.60 1.78
N LYS A 101 -13.23 -40.33 0.70
CA LYS A 101 -14.41 -41.19 0.59
C LYS A 101 -14.14 -42.45 1.41
N HIS A 102 -14.44 -42.43 2.70
CA HIS A 102 -14.55 -43.68 3.44
C HIS A 102 -15.79 -44.43 2.92
N SER A 103 -15.62 -45.65 2.43
CA SER A 103 -16.74 -46.59 2.39
C SER A 103 -17.15 -46.85 3.83
N PRO A 104 -18.43 -46.63 4.23
CA PRO A 104 -18.85 -46.97 5.57
C PRO A 104 -18.74 -48.49 5.70
N ILE A 105 -17.78 -48.95 6.50
CA ILE A 105 -17.92 -50.26 7.14
C ILE A 105 -19.16 -50.12 8.01
N ALA A 106 -20.10 -51.06 7.82
CA ALA A 106 -21.40 -51.03 8.43
C ALA A 106 -21.29 -50.98 9.97
N ASP A 107 -21.43 -49.78 10.54
CA ASP A 107 -21.83 -49.62 11.92
C ASP A 107 -23.33 -49.34 11.96
N VAL A 108 -24.04 -50.34 12.46
CA VAL A 108 -25.42 -50.28 12.91
C VAL A 108 -25.47 -49.28 14.06
N ASN A 109 -25.81 -48.03 13.75
CA ASN A 109 -26.74 -47.18 14.48
C ASN A 109 -26.67 -45.77 13.90
N GLY A 110 -27.84 -45.28 13.47
CA GLY A 110 -27.95 -44.03 12.72
C GLY A 110 -27.76 -42.75 13.53
N ILE A 111 -28.04 -41.66 12.81
CA ILE A 111 -28.21 -40.26 13.22
C ILE A 111 -26.98 -39.35 12.98
N HIS A 112 -26.93 -38.62 11.86
CA HIS A 112 -27.32 -37.19 11.72
C HIS A 112 -27.04 -36.73 10.28
N GLU A 113 -28.09 -36.47 9.50
CA GLU A 113 -28.05 -36.32 8.04
C GLU A 113 -28.06 -34.87 7.53
N GLU A 114 -27.82 -33.86 8.39
CA GLU A 114 -27.99 -32.45 7.98
C GLU A 114 -26.70 -31.71 7.59
N ASP A 115 -25.52 -32.11 8.08
CA ASP A 115 -24.25 -31.43 7.73
C ASP A 115 -23.60 -31.92 6.42
N VAL A 116 -24.03 -33.07 5.89
CA VAL A 116 -23.48 -33.67 4.65
C VAL A 116 -24.06 -33.02 3.39
N LEU A 117 -25.26 -32.42 3.48
CA LEU A 117 -25.97 -31.86 2.32
C LEU A 117 -25.38 -30.54 1.81
N LYS A 118 -24.80 -29.70 2.69
CA LYS A 118 -24.15 -28.44 2.28
C LYS A 118 -22.81 -28.65 1.59
N VAL A 119 -22.10 -29.74 1.91
CA VAL A 119 -20.86 -30.14 1.22
C VAL A 119 -21.17 -30.77 -0.14
N LYS A 120 -22.27 -31.54 -0.26
CA LYS A 120 -22.74 -32.12 -1.52
C LYS A 120 -22.97 -31.08 -2.61
N HIS A 121 -23.67 -29.98 -2.28
CA HIS A 121 -24.08 -29.01 -3.29
C HIS A 121 -22.93 -28.14 -3.86
N ARG A 122 -21.77 -28.06 -3.17
CA ARG A 122 -20.55 -27.41 -3.68
C ARG A 122 -19.67 -28.36 -4.50
N LEU A 123 -19.71 -29.66 -4.23
CA LEU A 123 -18.95 -30.66 -4.98
C LEU A 123 -19.68 -31.10 -6.27
N GLU A 124 -21.01 -31.15 -6.30
CA GLU A 124 -21.76 -31.73 -7.43
C GLU A 124 -21.56 -31.02 -8.79
N TRP A 125 -21.15 -29.74 -8.81
CA TRP A 125 -20.85 -29.02 -10.05
C TRP A 125 -19.48 -29.37 -10.68
N PHE A 126 -18.60 -30.10 -9.97
CA PHE A 126 -17.27 -30.48 -10.47
C PHE A 126 -17.16 -31.95 -10.93
N TYR A 127 -18.08 -32.83 -10.55
CA TYR A 127 -17.90 -34.29 -10.61
C TYR A 127 -18.87 -35.06 -11.53
N GLN A 128 -19.31 -34.47 -12.64
CA GLN A 128 -20.05 -35.22 -13.68
C GLN A 128 -19.17 -35.44 -14.91
N GLY A 129 -18.45 -36.58 -14.93
CA GLY A 129 -17.71 -37.07 -16.08
C GLY A 129 -17.27 -38.54 -15.89
N PRO A 130 -17.43 -39.46 -16.86
CA PRO A 130 -17.24 -40.91 -16.65
C PRO A 130 -15.78 -41.38 -16.51
N TYR A 131 -14.79 -40.50 -16.34
CA TYR A 131 -13.35 -40.81 -16.53
C TYR A 131 -12.38 -40.19 -15.50
N LEU A 132 -12.81 -39.88 -14.27
CA LEU A 132 -11.89 -39.33 -13.26
C LEU A 132 -11.21 -40.44 -12.44
N SER A 133 -10.02 -40.87 -12.89
CA SER A 133 -9.04 -41.54 -12.02
C SER A 133 -8.44 -40.51 -11.06
N PHE A 134 -8.45 -40.79 -9.76
CA PHE A 134 -7.81 -39.97 -8.73
C PHE A 134 -6.37 -40.40 -8.43
N GLN A 135 -5.85 -41.33 -9.24
CA GLN A 135 -4.50 -41.86 -9.12
C GLN A 135 -3.56 -41.11 -10.05
N TYR A 136 -2.42 -40.70 -9.51
CA TYR A 136 -1.37 -40.00 -10.25
C TYR A 136 -0.04 -40.72 -10.12
N TYR A 137 0.74 -40.68 -11.21
CA TYR A 137 2.01 -41.37 -11.30
C TYR A 137 3.14 -40.41 -11.68
N HIS A 138 4.31 -40.63 -11.08
CA HIS A 138 5.59 -40.14 -11.56
C HIS A 138 6.66 -41.18 -11.23
N SER A 139 7.79 -41.17 -11.94
CA SER A 139 8.93 -42.03 -11.58
C SER A 139 10.21 -41.23 -11.44
N VAL A 140 11.16 -41.83 -10.72
CA VAL A 140 12.52 -41.32 -10.58
C VAL A 140 13.46 -42.37 -11.14
N ARG A 141 14.20 -42.00 -12.18
CA ARG A 141 15.26 -42.83 -12.76
C ARG A 141 16.58 -42.48 -12.09
N VAL A 142 17.14 -43.43 -11.37
CA VAL A 142 18.49 -43.37 -10.79
C VAL A 142 19.47 -43.97 -11.80
N PHE A 143 20.49 -43.21 -12.21
CA PHE A 143 21.42 -43.67 -13.23
C PHE A 143 22.34 -44.78 -12.69
N ALA A 144 22.74 -45.73 -13.53
CA ALA A 144 23.58 -46.88 -13.17
C ALA A 144 24.89 -46.55 -12.42
N GLY A 145 25.44 -45.35 -12.62
CA GLY A 145 26.64 -44.90 -11.89
C GLY A 145 26.37 -44.48 -10.45
N GLN A 146 25.12 -44.19 -10.10
CA GLN A 146 24.71 -43.75 -8.77
C GLN A 146 24.29 -44.96 -7.93
N ASP A 147 24.96 -45.17 -6.79
CA ASP A 147 24.68 -46.26 -5.85
C ASP A 147 23.25 -46.12 -5.26
N PRO A 148 22.35 -47.10 -5.51
CA PRO A 148 20.99 -47.10 -4.98
C PRO A 148 20.91 -47.09 -3.44
N ALA A 149 21.92 -47.63 -2.74
CA ALA A 149 21.94 -47.66 -1.28
C ALA A 149 22.03 -46.26 -0.66
N GLY A 150 22.49 -45.26 -1.42
CA GLY A 150 22.54 -43.86 -1.03
C GLY A 150 21.35 -43.03 -1.48
N VAL A 151 20.26 -43.64 -1.97
CA VAL A 151 19.11 -42.94 -2.58
C VAL A 151 17.82 -43.23 -1.82
N TRP A 152 17.04 -42.18 -1.56
CA TRP A 152 15.68 -42.24 -1.03
C TRP A 152 14.74 -41.47 -1.93
N VAL A 153 13.62 -42.09 -2.30
CA VAL A 153 12.63 -41.51 -3.23
C VAL A 153 11.26 -41.51 -2.58
N GLY A 154 10.52 -40.41 -2.70
CA GLY A 154 9.12 -40.33 -2.33
C GLY A 154 8.63 -38.92 -2.15
N TRP A 155 8.03 -38.63 -1.00
CA TRP A 155 7.32 -37.38 -0.76
C TRP A 155 7.69 -36.74 0.58
N VAL A 156 7.64 -35.42 0.64
CA VAL A 156 7.84 -34.65 1.88
C VAL A 156 6.71 -33.64 2.09
N THR A 157 6.41 -33.36 3.36
CA THR A 157 5.51 -32.27 3.73
C THR A 157 6.24 -30.91 3.63
N PRO A 158 5.51 -29.78 3.53
CA PRO A 158 6.12 -28.45 3.60
C PRO A 158 6.93 -28.21 4.88
N ASP A 159 6.57 -28.87 5.99
CA ASP A 159 7.21 -28.72 7.31
C ASP A 159 8.51 -29.54 7.48
N TYR A 160 9.07 -30.07 6.38
CA TYR A 160 10.35 -30.76 6.42
C TYR A 160 11.53 -29.76 6.48
N HIS A 161 12.12 -29.63 7.68
CA HIS A 161 13.26 -28.76 7.95
C HIS A 161 14.49 -29.49 8.51
N TYR A 162 14.57 -30.81 8.33
CA TYR A 162 15.69 -31.59 8.83
C TYR A 162 16.78 -31.69 7.76
N TYR A 163 18.02 -31.37 8.13
CA TYR A 163 19.20 -31.51 7.28
C TYR A 163 20.28 -32.30 8.01
N SER A 164 20.84 -33.30 7.34
CA SER A 164 21.90 -34.15 7.88
C SER A 164 22.67 -34.83 6.75
N ASN A 165 24.00 -34.92 6.89
CA ASN A 165 24.85 -35.65 5.94
C ASN A 165 24.63 -37.18 5.99
N ASN A 166 23.99 -37.67 7.05
CA ASN A 166 23.70 -39.09 7.27
C ASN A 166 22.21 -39.30 7.52
N PHE A 167 21.40 -39.04 6.49
CA PHE A 167 19.97 -39.32 6.54
C PHE A 167 19.70 -40.83 6.68
N ASN A 168 18.70 -41.15 7.49
CA ASN A 168 18.17 -42.49 7.65
C ASN A 168 16.67 -42.37 7.95
N LEU A 169 15.85 -43.17 7.28
CA LEU A 169 14.40 -43.17 7.45
C LEU A 169 13.97 -43.47 8.90
N GLY A 170 14.73 -44.28 9.64
CA GLY A 170 14.46 -44.59 11.06
C GLY A 170 14.67 -43.40 12.01
N LYS A 171 15.40 -42.35 11.58
CA LYS A 171 15.56 -41.11 12.36
C LYS A 171 14.48 -40.08 12.04
N ASN A 172 13.57 -40.40 11.12
CA ASN A 172 12.54 -39.49 10.68
C ASN A 172 11.46 -39.31 11.78
N ARG A 173 11.01 -38.08 11.97
CA ARG A 173 10.01 -37.77 13.00
C ARG A 173 8.65 -38.32 12.56
N THR A 174 8.09 -39.17 13.39
CA THR A 174 6.80 -39.80 13.18
C THR A 174 6.02 -39.73 14.48
N VAL A 175 4.77 -39.29 14.41
CA VAL A 175 3.86 -39.18 15.56
C VAL A 175 2.63 -40.00 15.27
N THR A 176 2.25 -40.88 16.19
CA THR A 176 0.99 -41.61 16.11
C THR A 176 0.03 -40.98 17.11
N VAL A 177 -1.09 -40.45 16.61
CA VAL A 177 -2.17 -39.89 17.42
C VAL A 177 -3.24 -40.94 17.54
N THR A 178 -3.55 -41.35 18.77
CA THR A 178 -4.57 -42.37 19.05
C THR A 178 -5.69 -41.73 19.86
N LEU A 179 -6.88 -41.70 19.27
CA LEU A 179 -8.12 -41.23 19.90
C LEU A 179 -8.74 -42.41 20.64
N GLY A 180 -8.81 -42.28 21.97
CA GLY A 180 -9.42 -43.26 22.86
C GLY A 180 -10.77 -42.81 23.38
N ASP A 181 -11.64 -43.76 23.73
CA ASP A 181 -12.85 -43.50 24.52
C ASP A 181 -12.52 -43.32 26.02
N GLU A 182 -13.50 -42.91 26.82
CA GLU A 182 -13.36 -42.76 28.29
C GLU A 182 -12.95 -44.06 29.01
N ARG A 183 -13.06 -45.21 28.32
CA ARG A 183 -12.68 -46.53 28.82
C ARG A 183 -11.29 -46.97 28.35
N GLY A 184 -10.58 -46.12 27.61
CA GLY A 184 -9.23 -46.38 27.08
C GLY A 184 -9.19 -47.30 25.86
N ARG A 185 -10.33 -47.57 25.20
CA ARG A 185 -10.38 -48.32 23.93
C ARG A 185 -10.05 -47.39 22.78
N VAL A 186 -9.27 -47.88 21.82
CA VAL A 186 -8.89 -47.14 20.63
C VAL A 186 -10.08 -47.06 19.68
N HIS A 187 -10.52 -45.84 19.38
CA HIS A 187 -11.52 -45.55 18.35
C HIS A 187 -10.84 -45.34 17.00
N GLU A 188 -9.80 -44.50 16.97
CA GLU A 188 -9.07 -44.15 15.76
C GLU A 188 -7.58 -43.97 16.08
N SER A 189 -6.70 -44.38 15.18
CA SER A 189 -5.26 -44.16 15.30
C SER A 189 -4.69 -43.71 13.97
N VAL A 190 -4.05 -42.53 13.96
CA VAL A 190 -3.52 -41.91 12.75
C VAL A 190 -2.04 -41.63 12.91
N LYS A 191 -1.27 -42.00 11.88
CA LYS A 191 0.19 -41.85 11.86
C LYS A 191 0.57 -40.67 10.97
N ARG A 192 1.22 -39.66 11.56
CA ARG A 192 1.72 -38.46 10.88
C ARG A 192 3.24 -38.50 10.75
N SER A 193 3.76 -38.14 9.58
CA SER A 193 5.20 -38.01 9.33
C SER A 193 5.48 -36.87 8.36
N ASN A 194 6.68 -36.30 8.41
CA ASN A 194 7.08 -35.24 7.48
C ASN A 194 7.71 -35.78 6.19
N CYS A 195 7.97 -37.09 6.12
CA CYS A 195 8.65 -37.71 4.99
C CYS A 195 8.16 -39.14 4.77
N TYR A 196 7.70 -39.40 3.56
CA TYR A 196 7.09 -40.64 3.08
C TYR A 196 7.92 -41.16 1.91
N MET A 197 9.02 -41.85 2.21
CA MET A 197 10.03 -42.25 1.24
C MET A 197 10.43 -43.72 1.37
N VAL A 198 10.79 -44.33 0.26
CA VAL A 198 11.38 -45.66 0.19
C VAL A 198 12.89 -45.59 0.02
N TRP A 199 13.60 -46.60 0.53
CA TRP A 199 15.04 -46.73 0.38
C TRP A 199 15.38 -47.51 -0.88
N GLY A 200 16.21 -46.93 -1.76
CA GLY A 200 16.59 -47.57 -3.02
C GLY A 200 17.39 -48.87 -2.84
N GLY A 201 18.02 -49.08 -1.69
CA GLY A 201 18.74 -50.30 -1.35
C GLY A 201 17.85 -51.54 -1.23
N ASP A 202 16.54 -51.39 -0.96
CA ASP A 202 15.60 -52.51 -0.92
C ASP A 202 15.50 -53.22 -2.28
N ALA A 203 15.74 -52.50 -3.38
CA ALA A 203 15.84 -53.06 -4.73
C ALA A 203 17.00 -54.07 -4.88
N THR A 204 18.10 -53.82 -4.17
CA THR A 204 19.32 -54.65 -4.23
C THR A 204 19.30 -55.82 -3.25
N SER A 205 18.47 -55.76 -2.21
CA SER A 205 18.36 -56.84 -1.20
C SER A 205 17.49 -58.01 -1.65
N ALA A 206 16.54 -57.78 -2.57
CA ALA A 206 15.70 -58.82 -3.17
C ALA A 206 16.42 -59.66 -4.24
N ALA A 207 17.57 -59.18 -4.74
CA ALA A 207 18.42 -59.91 -5.66
C ALA A 207 19.72 -60.28 -4.92
N HIS A 208 19.92 -61.55 -4.59
CA HIS A 208 21.22 -62.02 -4.08
C HIS A 208 22.31 -61.79 -5.15
N ALA A 209 22.90 -60.60 -5.19
CA ALA A 209 24.08 -60.30 -5.98
C ALA A 209 24.80 -59.08 -5.41
N SER A 210 25.93 -59.33 -4.73
CA SER A 210 26.98 -58.37 -4.41
C SER A 210 27.76 -57.94 -5.67
N SER A 211 27.05 -57.51 -6.70
CA SER A 211 27.60 -57.00 -7.96
C SER A 211 26.90 -55.70 -8.30
N ARG A 212 27.67 -54.62 -8.48
CA ARG A 212 27.19 -53.34 -9.02
C ARG A 212 26.41 -53.62 -10.32
N SER A 213 25.09 -53.46 -10.30
CA SER A 213 24.28 -53.59 -11.51
C SER A 213 24.49 -52.35 -12.38
N ASN A 214 25.03 -52.51 -13.59
CA ASN A 214 25.19 -51.43 -14.58
C ASN A 214 23.85 -51.02 -15.23
N VAL A 215 22.73 -51.13 -14.52
CA VAL A 215 21.38 -50.87 -15.02
C VAL A 215 20.78 -49.72 -14.23
N ASP A 216 20.12 -48.80 -14.93
CA ASP A 216 19.35 -47.72 -14.30
C ASP A 216 18.23 -48.31 -13.43
N LEU A 217 18.02 -47.74 -12.25
CA LEU A 217 16.96 -48.14 -11.33
C LEU A 217 15.78 -47.16 -11.47
N GLU A 218 14.61 -47.67 -11.80
CA GLU A 218 13.38 -46.87 -11.86
C GLU A 218 12.54 -47.11 -10.60
N ILE A 219 12.27 -46.03 -9.85
CA ILE A 219 11.35 -46.04 -8.71
C ILE A 219 10.11 -45.24 -9.11
N GLY A 220 8.98 -45.91 -9.31
CA GLY A 220 7.69 -45.30 -9.60
C GLY A 220 6.91 -45.02 -8.32
N CYS A 221 6.30 -43.84 -8.25
CA CYS A 221 5.48 -43.36 -7.15
C CYS A 221 4.04 -43.20 -7.62
N LEU A 222 3.11 -43.89 -6.95
CA LEU A 222 1.67 -43.81 -7.21
C LEU A 222 0.98 -43.15 -6.01
N ILE A 223 0.15 -42.15 -6.26
CA ILE A 223 -0.60 -41.42 -5.22
C ILE A 223 -2.09 -41.38 -5.57
N ASP A 224 -2.95 -41.71 -4.61
CA ASP A 224 -4.40 -41.61 -4.73
C ASP A 224 -4.93 -40.45 -3.87
N LEU A 225 -5.39 -39.38 -4.52
CA LEU A 225 -5.85 -38.17 -3.83
C LEU A 225 -7.20 -38.32 -3.14
N ALA A 226 -7.98 -39.35 -3.49
CA ALA A 226 -9.30 -39.61 -2.91
C ALA A 226 -9.24 -40.50 -1.66
N THR A 227 -8.23 -41.38 -1.58
CA THR A 227 -8.07 -42.32 -0.45
C THR A 227 -6.91 -41.97 0.48
N GLY A 228 -5.95 -41.14 0.04
CA GLY A 228 -4.78 -40.79 0.85
C GLY A 228 -3.63 -41.80 0.75
N LEU A 229 -3.74 -42.82 -0.11
CA LEU A 229 -2.75 -43.89 -0.21
C LEU A 229 -1.59 -43.50 -1.13
N VAL A 230 -0.36 -43.70 -0.64
CA VAL A 230 0.89 -43.55 -1.40
C VAL A 230 1.58 -44.90 -1.49
N THR A 231 1.81 -45.39 -2.71
CA THR A 231 2.49 -46.67 -2.97
C THR A 231 3.68 -46.49 -3.92
N PHE A 232 4.59 -47.46 -3.91
CA PHE A 232 5.82 -47.42 -4.68
C PHE A 232 6.00 -48.68 -5.51
N THR A 233 6.70 -48.53 -6.63
CA THR A 233 7.06 -49.61 -7.55
C THR A 233 8.55 -49.51 -7.86
N ILE A 234 9.25 -50.63 -7.96
CA ILE A 234 10.63 -50.72 -8.42
C ILE A 234 10.63 -51.49 -9.74
N ASN A 235 11.10 -50.86 -10.82
CA ASN A 235 11.12 -51.43 -12.18
C ASN A 235 9.79 -52.09 -12.57
N GLY A 236 8.66 -51.46 -12.21
CA GLY A 236 7.30 -51.94 -12.48
C GLY A 236 6.74 -52.97 -11.49
N LYS A 237 7.51 -53.43 -10.50
CA LYS A 237 7.04 -54.34 -9.43
C LYS A 237 6.67 -53.57 -8.17
N GLU A 238 5.49 -53.83 -7.61
CA GLU A 238 5.00 -53.16 -6.39
C GLU A 238 5.85 -53.48 -5.16
N MET A 239 6.10 -52.47 -4.33
CA MET A 239 6.76 -52.60 -3.04
C MET A 239 5.74 -52.85 -1.92
N SER A 240 6.16 -53.56 -0.86
CA SER A 240 5.34 -53.76 0.34
C SER A 240 5.12 -52.48 1.16
N SER A 241 5.97 -51.48 0.96
CA SER A 241 5.92 -50.21 1.68
C SER A 241 4.84 -49.29 1.09
N SER A 242 3.81 -49.00 1.88
CA SER A 242 2.78 -48.00 1.57
C SER A 242 2.59 -47.04 2.74
N TYR A 243 2.11 -45.83 2.44
CA TYR A 243 1.80 -44.81 3.44
C TYR A 243 0.37 -44.32 3.30
N GLN A 244 -0.29 -44.17 4.45
CA GLN A 244 -1.58 -43.48 4.56
C GLN A 244 -1.34 -42.04 4.98
N VAL A 245 -1.83 -41.10 4.18
CA VAL A 245 -1.73 -39.64 4.39
C VAL A 245 -3.09 -39.10 4.78
N GLU A 246 -3.15 -38.00 5.53
CA GLU A 246 -4.40 -37.36 5.94
C GLU A 246 -5.03 -36.48 4.83
N PRO A 247 -6.35 -36.27 4.86
CA PRO A 247 -7.03 -35.30 4.00
C PRO A 247 -6.41 -33.90 4.16
N ASN A 248 -6.53 -33.05 3.13
CA ASN A 248 -6.04 -31.66 3.15
C ASN A 248 -4.52 -31.51 3.39
N THR A 249 -3.74 -32.57 3.22
CA THR A 249 -2.27 -32.53 3.31
C THR A 249 -1.67 -32.09 1.97
N LYS A 250 -0.55 -31.36 2.01
CA LYS A 250 0.26 -31.05 0.83
C LYS A 250 1.54 -31.88 0.83
N LEU A 251 1.82 -32.53 -0.30
CA LEU A 251 3.06 -33.31 -0.48
C LEU A 251 3.86 -32.84 -1.69
N PHE A 252 5.17 -32.78 -1.52
CA PHE A 252 6.12 -32.48 -2.58
C PHE A 252 6.90 -33.74 -2.98
N PRO A 253 6.96 -34.09 -4.28
CA PRO A 253 7.86 -35.12 -4.78
C PRO A 253 9.31 -34.78 -4.43
N ALA A 254 10.02 -35.70 -3.79
CA ALA A 254 11.36 -35.46 -3.27
C ALA A 254 12.27 -36.68 -3.41
N VAL A 255 13.56 -36.39 -3.62
CA VAL A 255 14.63 -37.38 -3.75
C VAL A 255 15.80 -36.91 -2.90
N PHE A 256 16.23 -37.75 -1.97
CA PHE A 256 17.43 -37.51 -1.19
C PHE A 256 18.53 -38.46 -1.65
N VAL A 257 19.71 -37.94 -1.97
CA VAL A 257 20.78 -38.73 -2.58
C VAL A 257 22.14 -38.36 -2.01
N ARG A 258 22.96 -39.36 -1.71
CA ARG A 258 24.40 -39.19 -1.49
C ARG A 258 25.13 -39.30 -2.83
N PRO A 259 25.77 -38.25 -3.35
CA PRO A 259 26.44 -38.29 -4.66
C PRO A 259 27.51 -39.39 -4.74
N THR A 260 27.38 -40.29 -5.72
CA THR A 260 28.40 -41.31 -6.04
C THR A 260 28.78 -41.31 -7.53
N SER A 261 28.11 -40.50 -8.35
CA SER A 261 28.51 -40.22 -9.73
C SER A 261 28.14 -38.80 -10.15
N ALA A 262 28.58 -38.38 -11.35
CA ALA A 262 28.21 -37.09 -11.93
C ALA A 262 26.73 -36.99 -12.35
N ASN A 263 26.08 -38.11 -12.68
CA ASN A 263 24.67 -38.16 -13.04
C ASN A 263 23.89 -38.80 -11.90
N LEU A 264 23.12 -38.02 -11.14
CA LEU A 264 22.49 -38.50 -9.92
C LEU A 264 21.18 -39.24 -10.22
N PHE A 265 20.17 -38.49 -10.67
CA PHE A 265 18.84 -39.02 -10.95
C PHE A 265 18.08 -38.09 -11.90
N GLN A 266 16.91 -38.55 -12.34
CA GLN A 266 16.02 -37.84 -13.25
C GLN A 266 14.56 -38.03 -12.81
N PHE A 267 13.82 -36.93 -12.61
CA PHE A 267 12.38 -36.98 -12.42
C PHE A 267 11.70 -37.18 -13.77
N GLU A 268 10.94 -38.26 -13.93
CA GLU A 268 10.19 -38.61 -15.14
C GLU A 268 8.69 -38.41 -14.90
N LEU A 269 8.10 -37.49 -15.65
CA LEU A 269 6.68 -37.17 -15.55
C LEU A 269 5.91 -38.06 -16.53
N GLY A 270 5.92 -39.37 -16.28
CA GLY A 270 5.24 -40.37 -17.11
C GLY A 270 3.76 -40.56 -16.77
N LYS A 271 3.11 -41.47 -17.52
CA LYS A 271 1.78 -42.00 -17.19
C LYS A 271 1.78 -43.52 -17.26
N ILE A 272 0.87 -44.15 -16.51
CA ILE A 272 0.61 -45.59 -16.56
C ILE A 272 -0.86 -45.85 -16.90
N LYS A 273 -1.24 -47.08 -17.29
CA LYS A 273 -2.57 -47.39 -17.82
C LYS A 273 -3.74 -46.94 -16.93
N ASN A 274 -3.57 -46.94 -15.61
CA ASN A 274 -4.64 -46.65 -14.64
C ASN A 274 -4.45 -45.33 -13.86
N ALA A 275 -3.40 -44.55 -14.15
CA ALA A 275 -3.08 -43.33 -13.41
C ALA A 275 -2.67 -42.19 -14.34
N MET A 276 -3.14 -41.00 -14.01
CA MET A 276 -2.85 -39.75 -14.70
C MET A 276 -1.40 -39.29 -14.42
N PRO A 277 -0.79 -38.48 -15.29
CA PRO A 277 0.53 -37.94 -15.00
C PRO A 277 0.47 -36.91 -13.86
N LEU A 278 1.57 -36.77 -13.14
CA LEU A 278 1.72 -35.81 -12.04
C LEU A 278 1.34 -34.36 -12.41
N SER A 279 1.57 -33.95 -13.67
CA SER A 279 1.21 -32.61 -14.15
C SER A 279 -0.29 -32.28 -14.00
N SER A 280 -1.16 -33.29 -14.14
CA SER A 280 -2.62 -33.11 -14.07
C SER A 280 -3.13 -32.96 -12.63
N ALA A 281 -2.35 -33.40 -11.63
CA ALA A 281 -2.64 -33.13 -10.23
C ALA A 281 -2.22 -31.72 -9.79
N ILE A 282 -1.08 -31.25 -10.31
CA ILE A 282 -0.47 -29.98 -9.87
C ILE A 282 -1.17 -28.76 -10.51
N PHE A 283 -1.50 -28.83 -11.80
CA PHE A 283 -1.99 -27.68 -12.55
C PHE A 283 -3.49 -27.79 -12.83
N LYS A 284 -4.27 -26.85 -12.30
CA LYS A 284 -5.74 -26.81 -12.48
C LYS A 284 -6.17 -26.74 -13.96
N SER A 285 -5.37 -26.09 -14.82
CA SER A 285 -5.62 -26.03 -16.26
C SER A 285 -5.46 -27.37 -16.98
N GLU A 286 -4.55 -28.23 -16.49
CA GLU A 286 -4.21 -29.53 -17.08
C GLU A 286 -4.93 -30.70 -16.40
N HIS A 287 -5.88 -30.43 -15.50
CA HIS A 287 -6.51 -31.46 -14.66
C HIS A 287 -7.19 -32.58 -15.46
N LYS A 288 -7.73 -32.25 -16.63
CA LYS A 288 -8.36 -33.21 -17.55
C LYS A 288 -7.42 -33.73 -18.63
N ASN A 289 -6.17 -33.28 -18.67
CA ASN A 289 -5.21 -33.65 -19.72
C ASN A 289 -4.49 -34.96 -19.35
N PRO A 290 -4.65 -36.06 -20.12
CA PRO A 290 -3.94 -37.31 -19.87
C PRO A 290 -2.54 -37.34 -20.47
N ILE A 291 -2.11 -36.29 -21.16
CA ILE A 291 -0.79 -36.18 -21.78
C ILE A 291 0.17 -35.57 -20.76
N PRO A 292 1.30 -36.24 -20.45
CA PRO A 292 2.28 -35.70 -19.52
C PRO A 292 2.91 -34.42 -20.05
N GLN A 293 2.98 -33.39 -19.21
CA GLN A 293 3.62 -32.12 -19.51
C GLN A 293 4.65 -31.75 -18.44
N CYS A 294 5.63 -30.91 -18.82
CA CYS A 294 6.55 -30.29 -17.88
C CYS A 294 6.50 -28.76 -18.00
N PRO A 295 5.54 -28.08 -17.32
CA PRO A 295 5.40 -26.63 -17.40
C PRO A 295 6.64 -25.88 -16.87
N PRO A 296 7.01 -24.70 -17.41
CA PRO A 296 8.15 -23.89 -16.97
C PRO A 296 8.20 -23.59 -15.47
N ARG A 297 7.04 -23.58 -14.81
CA ARG A 297 6.89 -23.33 -13.38
C ARG A 297 7.39 -24.48 -12.48
N LEU A 298 7.47 -25.70 -13.01
CA LEU A 298 7.95 -26.87 -12.28
C LEU A 298 9.48 -26.92 -12.31
N ASP A 299 10.09 -26.63 -11.17
CA ASP A 299 11.54 -26.59 -10.97
C ASP A 299 11.97 -27.55 -9.85
N VAL A 300 13.27 -27.85 -9.80
CA VAL A 300 13.86 -28.62 -8.69
C VAL A 300 14.44 -27.64 -7.67
N GLN A 301 14.01 -27.81 -6.43
CA GLN A 301 14.52 -27.11 -5.26
C GLN A 301 15.56 -27.96 -4.53
N THR A 302 16.52 -27.31 -3.88
CA THR A 302 17.44 -27.94 -2.94
C THR A 302 17.36 -27.28 -1.57
N ILE A 303 17.70 -28.02 -0.52
CA ILE A 303 17.64 -27.48 0.85
C ILE A 303 18.87 -26.60 1.11
N SER A 304 18.62 -25.37 1.58
CA SER A 304 19.66 -24.52 2.16
C SER A 304 19.62 -24.61 3.67
N ALA A 305 20.75 -24.91 4.31
CA ALA A 305 20.83 -25.07 5.77
C ALA A 305 20.67 -23.74 6.54
N VAL A 306 21.01 -22.62 5.89
CA VAL A 306 20.97 -21.28 6.48
C VAL A 306 20.32 -20.32 5.50
N LEU A 307 19.42 -19.47 6.01
CA LEU A 307 18.79 -18.39 5.28
C LEU A 307 18.94 -17.07 6.04
N TRP A 308 18.72 -15.96 5.36
CA TRP A 308 18.56 -14.66 6.01
C TRP A 308 17.13 -14.47 6.50
N SER A 309 16.97 -13.90 7.68
CA SER A 309 15.67 -13.46 8.21
C SER A 309 15.84 -12.12 8.91
N ARG A 310 14.79 -11.32 8.87
CA ARG A 310 14.76 -9.96 9.40
C ARG A 310 14.50 -10.00 10.90
N MET A 311 15.23 -9.18 11.66
CA MET A 311 14.95 -8.95 13.07
C MET A 311 13.73 -8.03 13.21
N PRO A 312 12.68 -8.41 13.98
CA PRO A 312 11.61 -7.50 14.34
C PRO A 312 12.15 -6.24 15.02
N ASN A 313 11.52 -5.09 14.77
CA ASN A 313 11.95 -3.83 15.40
C ASN A 313 11.59 -3.79 16.90
N ASN A 314 10.47 -4.42 17.25
CA ASN A 314 9.96 -4.49 18.61
C ASN A 314 9.77 -5.96 19.00
N PHE A 315 9.94 -6.25 20.29
CA PHE A 315 9.71 -7.57 20.89
C PHE A 315 8.69 -7.45 22.02
N LEU A 316 8.01 -8.55 22.34
CA LEU A 316 7.15 -8.62 23.52
C LEU A 316 8.00 -8.44 24.78
N LYS A 317 7.60 -7.51 25.63
CA LYS A 317 8.19 -7.33 26.96
C LYS A 317 7.58 -8.35 27.90
N VAL A 318 8.42 -9.25 28.41
CA VAL A 318 8.01 -10.32 29.31
C VAL A 318 8.63 -10.08 30.68
N ASP A 319 7.78 -9.86 31.68
CA ASP A 319 8.19 -9.67 33.06
C ASP A 319 8.07 -11.00 33.81
N THR A 320 9.16 -11.40 34.47
CA THR A 320 9.20 -12.62 35.28
C THR A 320 9.53 -12.30 36.73
N ALA A 321 8.70 -12.77 37.66
CA ALA A 321 8.92 -12.57 39.09
C ALA A 321 8.67 -13.86 39.87
N ARG A 322 9.47 -14.11 40.92
CA ARG A 322 9.21 -15.23 41.85
C ARG A 322 8.18 -14.77 42.88
N VAL A 323 7.01 -15.41 42.89
CA VAL A 323 5.90 -15.04 43.77
C VAL A 323 6.11 -15.61 45.17
N SER A 324 6.39 -16.91 45.27
CA SER A 324 6.76 -17.59 46.52
C SER A 324 7.35 -18.98 46.22
N GLU A 325 7.84 -19.68 47.23
CA GLU A 325 8.27 -21.09 47.04
C GLU A 325 7.10 -22.02 46.66
N ARG A 326 5.88 -21.74 47.11
CA ARG A 326 4.69 -22.56 46.79
C ARG A 326 4.09 -22.24 45.43
N HIS A 327 4.10 -20.97 45.02
CA HIS A 327 3.49 -20.54 43.76
C HIS A 327 4.49 -20.45 42.60
N GLY A 328 5.79 -20.55 42.88
CA GLY A 328 6.83 -20.52 41.86
C GLY A 328 6.96 -19.15 41.20
N TRP A 329 6.96 -19.14 39.87
CA TRP A 329 7.20 -17.96 39.04
C TRP A 329 5.91 -17.49 38.36
N VAL A 330 5.72 -16.17 38.31
CA VAL A 330 4.75 -15.52 37.44
C VAL A 330 5.48 -14.97 36.21
N VAL A 331 4.83 -15.12 35.05
CA VAL A 331 5.27 -14.58 33.76
C VAL A 331 4.14 -13.75 33.21
N GLN A 332 4.39 -12.47 32.95
CA GLN A 332 3.38 -11.52 32.48
C GLN A 332 3.83 -10.78 31.21
N CYS A 333 2.88 -10.50 30.32
CA CYS A 333 3.04 -9.67 29.12
C CYS A 333 1.84 -8.73 29.03
N VAL A 334 2.08 -7.41 29.07
CA VAL A 334 1.01 -6.40 29.15
C VAL A 334 0.70 -5.78 27.79
N GLU A 335 1.73 -5.46 27.01
CA GLU A 335 1.60 -4.78 25.73
C GLU A 335 1.39 -5.80 24.59
N PRO A 336 0.29 -5.72 23.81
CA PRO A 336 0.13 -6.55 22.62
C PRO A 336 1.02 -6.04 21.49
N LEU A 337 1.54 -6.95 20.68
CA LEU A 337 2.32 -6.63 19.48
C LEU A 337 1.73 -7.36 18.27
N GLN A 338 1.55 -6.63 17.17
CA GLN A 338 1.02 -7.16 15.92
C GLN A 338 2.03 -6.99 14.79
N MET A 339 2.02 -7.94 13.86
CA MET A 339 2.82 -7.90 12.64
C MET A 339 1.99 -8.33 11.44
N LEU A 340 2.35 -7.83 10.26
CA LEU A 340 1.74 -8.23 9.00
C LEU A 340 2.67 -9.20 8.26
N ALA A 341 2.14 -10.37 7.91
CA ALA A 341 2.88 -11.39 7.17
C ALA A 341 2.16 -11.75 5.87
N VAL A 342 2.95 -12.03 4.83
CA VAL A 342 2.48 -12.54 3.55
C VAL A 342 2.53 -14.07 3.58
N HIS A 343 1.40 -14.72 3.34
CA HIS A 343 1.32 -16.18 3.18
C HIS A 343 1.57 -16.56 1.73
N ILE A 344 2.43 -17.55 1.51
CA ILE A 344 2.73 -18.14 0.20
C ILE A 344 2.00 -19.49 0.14
N PRO A 345 0.86 -19.59 -0.58
CA PRO A 345 0.00 -20.77 -0.52
C PRO A 345 0.65 -22.04 -1.09
N GLU A 346 1.54 -21.87 -2.07
CA GLU A 346 2.24 -22.96 -2.76
C GLU A 346 3.20 -23.69 -1.83
N GLU A 347 3.97 -22.95 -1.03
CA GLU A 347 4.93 -23.51 -0.08
C GLU A 347 4.34 -23.70 1.32
N ASN A 348 3.11 -23.22 1.55
CA ASN A 348 2.43 -23.17 2.83
C ASN A 348 3.28 -22.55 3.96
N ARG A 349 3.88 -21.38 3.67
CA ARG A 349 4.72 -20.64 4.62
C ARG A 349 4.36 -19.16 4.68
N CYS A 350 4.77 -18.49 5.75
CA CYS A 350 4.63 -17.04 5.92
C CYS A 350 6.00 -16.33 5.89
N VAL A 351 5.98 -15.08 5.45
CA VAL A 351 7.12 -14.16 5.39
C VAL A 351 6.67 -12.81 5.93
N ASP A 352 7.46 -12.14 6.75
CA ASP A 352 7.15 -10.77 7.17
C ASP A 352 7.05 -9.86 5.92
N ILE A 353 6.02 -9.01 5.83
CA ILE A 353 5.88 -8.07 4.70
C ILE A 353 7.13 -7.19 4.53
N MET A 354 7.85 -6.91 5.61
CA MET A 354 9.09 -6.12 5.57
C MET A 354 10.28 -6.91 5.01
N GLU A 355 10.27 -8.25 5.05
CA GLU A 355 11.31 -9.10 4.43
C GLU A 355 11.28 -9.03 2.89
N LEU A 356 10.17 -8.59 2.29
CA LEU A 356 10.08 -8.35 0.85
C LEU A 356 11.06 -7.28 0.36
N SER A 357 11.60 -6.43 1.24
CA SER A 357 12.63 -5.45 0.88
C SER A 357 13.89 -6.09 0.26
N GLU A 358 14.27 -7.29 0.73
CA GLU A 358 15.41 -8.08 0.23
C GLU A 358 15.00 -9.15 -0.80
N GLN A 359 13.70 -9.38 -0.98
CA GLN A 359 13.17 -10.33 -1.98
C GLN A 359 12.54 -9.57 -3.16
N GLU A 360 13.40 -9.08 -4.06
CA GLU A 360 13.01 -8.18 -5.14
C GLU A 360 11.91 -8.75 -6.06
N ASP A 361 12.01 -10.03 -6.44
CA ASP A 361 11.04 -10.69 -7.33
C ASP A 361 9.65 -10.77 -6.67
N LEU A 362 9.59 -11.18 -5.40
CA LEU A 362 8.34 -11.27 -4.65
C LEU A 362 7.76 -9.88 -4.35
N ARG A 363 8.61 -8.87 -4.08
CA ARG A 363 8.20 -7.49 -3.90
C ARG A 363 7.55 -6.93 -5.17
N LYS A 364 8.19 -7.12 -6.32
CA LYS A 364 7.64 -6.69 -7.63
C LYS A 364 6.31 -7.39 -7.91
N PHE A 365 6.25 -8.70 -7.73
CA PHE A 365 5.03 -9.48 -7.92
C PHE A 365 3.88 -8.99 -7.03
N HIS A 366 4.16 -8.78 -5.73
CA HIS A 366 3.17 -8.29 -4.79
C HIS A 366 2.71 -6.86 -5.10
N PHE A 367 3.64 -5.96 -5.48
CA PHE A 367 3.28 -4.61 -5.92
C PHE A 367 2.35 -4.62 -7.15
N HIS A 368 2.61 -5.47 -8.14
CA HIS A 368 1.70 -5.63 -9.28
C HIS A 368 0.36 -6.26 -8.89
N THR A 369 0.32 -7.09 -7.86
CA THR A 369 -0.93 -7.61 -7.29
C THR A 369 -1.76 -6.47 -6.68
N LEU A 370 -1.14 -5.55 -5.94
CA LEU A 370 -1.81 -4.36 -5.41
C LEU A 370 -2.32 -3.44 -6.54
N LYS A 371 -1.52 -3.26 -7.61
CA LYS A 371 -1.98 -2.53 -8.81
C LYS A 371 -3.16 -3.19 -9.50
N LEU A 372 -3.20 -4.53 -9.54
CA LEU A 372 -4.33 -5.26 -10.08
C LEU A 372 -5.60 -4.99 -9.27
N TYR A 373 -5.50 -4.96 -7.93
CA TYR A 373 -6.63 -4.59 -7.08
C TYR A 373 -7.16 -3.18 -7.38
N CYS A 374 -6.29 -2.20 -7.55
CA CYS A 374 -6.69 -0.86 -7.99
C CYS A 374 -7.42 -0.89 -9.34
N ALA A 375 -6.91 -1.64 -10.32
CA ALA A 375 -7.51 -1.74 -11.66
C ALA A 375 -8.89 -2.42 -11.64
N LEU A 376 -9.09 -3.41 -10.77
CA LEU A 376 -10.38 -4.12 -10.63
C LEU A 376 -11.48 -3.22 -10.03
N CYS A 377 -11.10 -2.28 -9.17
CA CYS A 377 -12.01 -1.30 -8.55
C CYS A 377 -12.17 0.01 -9.32
N ALA A 378 -11.47 0.16 -10.45
CA ALA A 378 -11.53 1.39 -11.24
C ALA A 378 -12.95 1.71 -11.73
N LEU A 379 -13.19 2.99 -12.04
CA LEU A 379 -14.45 3.48 -12.62
C LEU A 379 -15.70 3.19 -11.79
N GLY A 380 -15.58 3.23 -10.45
CA GLY A 380 -16.72 3.11 -9.53
C GLY A 380 -17.26 1.70 -9.35
N ASN A 381 -16.43 0.65 -9.56
CA ASN A 381 -16.84 -0.73 -9.35
C ASN A 381 -16.91 -1.11 -7.86
N THR A 382 -17.96 -0.65 -7.20
CA THR A 382 -18.21 -0.85 -5.76
C THR A 382 -18.43 -2.32 -5.40
N ARG A 383 -19.05 -3.12 -6.28
CA ARG A 383 -19.27 -4.55 -6.03
C ARG A 383 -17.95 -5.31 -5.81
N VAL A 384 -16.96 -5.03 -6.66
CA VAL A 384 -15.63 -5.65 -6.52
C VAL A 384 -14.87 -5.05 -5.34
N ALA A 385 -15.04 -3.75 -5.06
CA ALA A 385 -14.45 -3.12 -3.88
C ALA A 385 -14.85 -3.83 -2.57
N HIS A 386 -16.15 -4.17 -2.40
CA HIS A 386 -16.62 -4.96 -1.26
C HIS A 386 -16.00 -6.35 -1.21
N ALA A 387 -15.88 -7.04 -2.36
CA ALA A 387 -15.25 -8.35 -2.42
C ALA A 387 -13.76 -8.30 -2.05
N LEU A 388 -13.03 -7.26 -2.48
CA LEU A 388 -11.60 -7.11 -2.14
C LEU A 388 -11.36 -6.85 -0.66
N CYS A 389 -12.32 -6.29 0.08
CA CYS A 389 -12.22 -6.17 1.54
C CYS A 389 -12.13 -7.53 2.26
N SER A 390 -12.45 -8.66 1.59
CA SER A 390 -12.22 -10.01 2.14
C SER A 390 -10.77 -10.48 2.00
N HIS A 391 -10.03 -9.92 1.04
CA HIS A 391 -8.63 -10.25 0.79
C HIS A 391 -7.67 -9.31 1.50
N LEU A 392 -8.04 -8.03 1.62
CA LEU A 392 -7.28 -7.01 2.32
C LEU A 392 -8.22 -6.24 3.24
N ASP A 393 -8.04 -6.41 4.54
CA ASP A 393 -8.93 -5.81 5.53
C ASP A 393 -8.52 -4.37 5.89
N GLN A 394 -9.44 -3.67 6.56
CA GLN A 394 -9.24 -2.30 6.98
C GLN A 394 -8.08 -2.14 7.99
N SER A 395 -7.90 -3.10 8.90
CA SER A 395 -6.82 -3.06 9.90
C SER A 395 -5.44 -3.21 9.29
N GLN A 396 -5.29 -4.07 8.29
CA GLN A 396 -4.07 -4.27 7.52
C GLN A 396 -3.70 -2.99 6.76
N LEU A 397 -4.68 -2.34 6.12
CA LEU A 397 -4.46 -1.06 5.45
C LEU A 397 -3.98 0.01 6.44
N LEU A 398 -4.66 0.18 7.58
CA LEU A 398 -4.25 1.14 8.61
C LEU A 398 -2.85 0.83 9.16
N TYR A 399 -2.54 -0.44 9.40
CA TYR A 399 -1.20 -0.87 9.82
C TYR A 399 -0.13 -0.48 8.80
N THR A 400 -0.39 -0.68 7.49
CA THR A 400 0.60 -0.34 6.44
C THR A 400 0.82 1.16 6.27
N ILE A 401 -0.20 1.98 6.54
CA ILE A 401 -0.14 3.44 6.48
C ILE A 401 0.81 3.96 7.56
N ASP A 402 0.63 3.48 8.80
CA ASP A 402 1.43 3.84 9.96
C ASP A 402 2.87 3.32 9.89
N ASN A 403 3.09 2.20 9.21
CA ASN A 403 4.39 1.55 9.19
C ASN A 403 5.43 2.37 8.38
N GLN A 404 6.40 2.93 9.10
CA GLN A 404 7.48 3.73 8.52
C GLN A 404 8.57 2.87 7.84
N TYR A 405 8.70 1.59 8.17
CA TYR A 405 9.76 0.69 7.66
C TYR A 405 9.41 0.00 6.34
N LEU A 406 8.18 0.18 5.86
CA LEU A 406 7.71 -0.45 4.62
C LEU A 406 8.50 0.08 3.41
N SER A 407 8.84 -0.83 2.49
CA SER A 407 9.50 -0.45 1.23
C SER A 407 8.63 0.52 0.41
N GLY A 408 9.24 1.49 -0.25
CA GLY A 408 8.56 2.52 -1.04
C GLY A 408 7.52 1.99 -2.03
N MET A 409 7.84 0.96 -2.82
CA MET A 409 6.90 0.35 -3.77
C MET A 409 5.66 -0.22 -3.07
N LEU A 410 5.87 -0.95 -1.97
CA LEU A 410 4.76 -1.55 -1.21
C LEU A 410 3.91 -0.48 -0.53
N ARG A 411 4.57 0.54 0.03
CA ARG A 411 3.91 1.70 0.64
C ARG A 411 3.02 2.41 -0.37
N GLU A 412 3.55 2.76 -1.54
CA GLU A 412 2.76 3.38 -2.60
C GLU A 412 1.57 2.49 -3.01
N GLY A 413 1.81 1.18 -3.18
CA GLY A 413 0.76 0.21 -3.50
C GLY A 413 -0.38 0.17 -2.48
N CYS A 414 -0.06 0.12 -1.19
CA CYS A 414 -1.05 0.09 -0.11
C CYS A 414 -1.90 1.37 -0.06
N TYR A 415 -1.28 2.54 -0.23
CA TYR A 415 -1.99 3.82 -0.29
C TYR A 415 -2.92 3.91 -1.52
N ASN A 416 -2.44 3.47 -2.68
CA ASN A 416 -3.25 3.45 -3.89
C ASN A 416 -4.45 2.51 -3.73
N VAL A 417 -4.28 1.33 -3.11
CA VAL A 417 -5.39 0.40 -2.84
C VAL A 417 -6.42 1.01 -1.90
N LEU A 418 -5.98 1.66 -0.81
CA LEU A 418 -6.88 2.37 0.10
C LEU A 418 -7.74 3.40 -0.65
N ILE A 419 -7.10 4.24 -1.47
CA ILE A 419 -7.77 5.28 -2.25
C ILE A 419 -8.73 4.62 -3.24
N SER A 420 -8.28 3.66 -4.05
CA SER A 420 -9.10 3.01 -5.08
C SER A 420 -10.32 2.25 -4.54
N ILE A 421 -10.18 1.55 -3.41
CA ILE A 421 -11.27 0.75 -2.83
C ILE A 421 -12.28 1.64 -2.09
N HIS A 422 -11.79 2.58 -1.27
CA HIS A 422 -12.66 3.30 -0.34
C HIS A 422 -12.98 4.73 -0.78
N LEU A 423 -12.05 5.47 -1.37
CA LEU A 423 -12.17 6.92 -1.49
C LEU A 423 -12.47 7.40 -2.92
N GLU A 424 -12.03 6.67 -3.94
CA GLU A 424 -12.05 7.12 -5.34
C GLU A 424 -13.46 7.44 -5.82
N THR A 425 -14.45 6.57 -5.56
CA THR A 425 -15.84 6.80 -5.96
C THR A 425 -16.42 8.10 -5.37
N ALA A 426 -16.09 8.40 -4.11
CA ALA A 426 -16.57 9.61 -3.44
C ALA A 426 -15.85 10.87 -3.94
N LYS A 427 -14.54 10.76 -4.22
CA LYS A 427 -13.74 11.82 -4.84
C LYS A 427 -14.25 12.14 -6.24
N GLU A 428 -14.44 11.15 -7.10
CA GLU A 428 -14.93 11.34 -8.47
C GLU A 428 -16.34 11.94 -8.51
N ALA A 429 -17.24 11.51 -7.62
CA ALA A 429 -18.57 12.11 -7.50
C ALA A 429 -18.50 13.61 -7.14
N ARG A 430 -17.49 14.05 -6.40
CA ARG A 430 -17.26 15.47 -6.08
C ARG A 430 -16.63 16.22 -7.25
N LEU A 431 -15.71 15.60 -7.98
CA LEU A 431 -15.07 16.21 -9.15
C LEU A 431 -16.05 16.41 -10.31
N MET A 432 -17.02 15.51 -10.50
CA MET A 432 -18.06 15.63 -11.54
C MET A 432 -18.93 16.88 -11.41
N MET A 433 -19.08 17.43 -10.20
CA MET A 433 -19.85 18.65 -9.91
C MET A 433 -18.95 19.84 -9.53
N LYS A 434 -17.64 19.76 -9.81
CA LYS A 434 -16.65 20.76 -9.38
C LYS A 434 -16.92 22.13 -10.00
N ASP A 435 -17.29 22.16 -11.28
CA ASP A 435 -17.45 23.39 -12.06
C ASP A 435 -18.89 23.96 -11.96
N GLU A 436 -19.75 23.37 -11.11
CA GLU A 436 -21.13 23.79 -10.90
C GLU A 436 -21.28 24.56 -9.58
N PHE A 437 -21.54 25.87 -9.67
CA PHE A 437 -21.74 26.74 -8.50
C PHE A 437 -23.23 26.95 -8.18
N ILE A 438 -23.83 25.99 -7.46
CA ILE A 438 -25.22 26.10 -7.00
C ILE A 438 -25.25 26.56 -5.54
N ILE A 439 -25.70 27.79 -5.31
CA ILE A 439 -25.68 28.44 -3.98
C ILE A 439 -27.11 28.80 -3.57
N PRO A 440 -27.64 28.22 -2.48
CA PRO A 440 -28.96 28.58 -1.96
C PRO A 440 -28.91 29.91 -1.22
N VAL A 441 -29.99 30.69 -1.31
CA VAL A 441 -30.15 31.94 -0.54
C VAL A 441 -30.63 31.60 0.87
N THR A 442 -29.67 31.53 1.81
CA THR A 442 -29.92 31.27 3.24
C THR A 442 -29.32 32.40 4.09
N PRO A 443 -29.71 32.53 5.38
CA PRO A 443 -29.07 33.48 6.30
C PRO A 443 -27.55 33.28 6.40
N GLU A 444 -27.11 32.02 6.30
CA GLU A 444 -25.72 31.61 6.22
C GLU A 444 -25.03 32.19 4.98
N THR A 445 -25.61 32.04 3.78
CA THR A 445 -25.05 32.62 2.54
C THR A 445 -24.96 34.14 2.64
N ARG A 446 -25.98 34.81 3.18
CA ARG A 446 -25.99 36.28 3.38
C ARG A 446 -24.92 36.79 4.33
N SER A 447 -24.37 35.92 5.18
CA SER A 447 -23.27 36.27 6.10
C SER A 447 -21.90 36.25 5.42
N ILE A 448 -21.79 35.66 4.22
CA ILE A 448 -20.54 35.57 3.47
C ILE A 448 -20.19 36.94 2.89
N ARG A 449 -18.95 37.39 3.12
CA ARG A 449 -18.37 38.64 2.61
C ARG A 449 -17.00 38.36 2.00
N LEU A 450 -16.59 39.18 1.02
CA LEU A 450 -15.24 39.14 0.41
C LEU A 450 -14.14 39.38 1.46
N PHE A 451 -14.34 40.35 2.34
CA PHE A 451 -13.44 40.67 3.45
C PHE A 451 -14.23 40.65 4.76
N PHE A 452 -13.65 40.05 5.80
CA PHE A 452 -14.28 39.96 7.12
C PHE A 452 -13.95 41.14 8.04
N ASP A 453 -12.83 41.81 7.78
CA ASP A 453 -12.29 42.86 8.63
C ASP A 453 -11.88 44.10 7.81
N ALA A 454 -11.86 45.26 8.46
CA ALA A 454 -11.47 46.54 7.87
C ALA A 454 -10.02 46.54 7.36
N SER A 455 -9.20 45.60 7.84
CA SER A 455 -7.83 45.37 7.35
C SER A 455 -7.76 44.87 5.90
N LYS A 456 -8.89 44.52 5.26
CA LYS A 456 -8.99 44.04 3.87
C LYS A 456 -8.00 42.91 3.53
N LYS A 457 -7.68 42.07 4.52
CA LYS A 457 -6.82 40.89 4.35
C LYS A 457 -7.62 39.73 3.79
N HIS A 458 -7.03 39.00 2.85
CA HIS A 458 -7.60 37.77 2.33
C HIS A 458 -7.73 36.72 3.43
N ARG A 459 -8.83 35.97 3.41
CA ARG A 459 -8.95 34.77 4.24
C ARG A 459 -8.14 33.64 3.63
N HIS A 460 -7.64 32.75 4.48
CA HIS A 460 -7.04 31.50 4.06
C HIS A 460 -8.02 30.66 3.20
N PRO A 461 -7.58 30.15 2.04
CA PRO A 461 -8.46 29.41 1.13
C PRO A 461 -8.94 28.10 1.75
N GLY A 462 -10.20 27.75 1.52
CA GLY A 462 -10.81 26.54 2.07
C GLY A 462 -11.14 26.60 3.57
N VAL A 463 -10.87 27.72 4.23
CA VAL A 463 -11.23 27.97 5.64
C VAL A 463 -12.51 28.81 5.70
N GLY A 464 -13.50 28.35 6.45
CA GLY A 464 -14.73 29.08 6.72
C GLY A 464 -15.99 28.47 6.09
N LEU A 465 -17.10 29.19 6.24
CA LEU A 465 -18.42 28.77 5.77
C LEU A 465 -18.48 28.81 4.24
N SER A 466 -18.92 27.71 3.64
CA SER A 466 -19.27 27.63 2.22
C SER A 466 -20.64 26.97 2.10
N THR A 467 -21.54 27.60 1.36
CA THR A 467 -22.95 27.19 1.27
C THR A 467 -23.30 26.53 -0.06
N SER A 468 -22.37 26.41 -1.00
CA SER A 468 -22.70 25.70 -2.25
C SER A 468 -23.04 24.23 -2.01
N LEU A 469 -24.03 23.77 -2.78
CA LEU A 469 -24.49 22.39 -2.72
C LEU A 469 -23.39 21.43 -3.17
N LYS A 470 -23.24 20.33 -2.43
CA LYS A 470 -22.28 19.26 -2.74
C LYS A 470 -22.98 17.90 -2.61
N PRO A 471 -22.67 16.93 -3.48
CA PRO A 471 -23.25 15.59 -3.39
C PRO A 471 -22.82 14.91 -2.09
N ARG A 472 -23.76 14.32 -1.36
CA ARG A 472 -23.44 13.49 -0.20
C ARG A 472 -22.93 12.14 -0.68
N PHE A 473 -21.90 11.62 -0.03
CA PHE A 473 -21.41 10.26 -0.25
C PHE A 473 -21.81 9.40 0.94
N ASN A 474 -22.27 8.19 0.63
CA ASN A 474 -22.65 7.19 1.62
C ASN A 474 -21.69 6.02 1.54
N PHE A 475 -21.37 5.44 2.69
CA PHE A 475 -20.59 4.22 2.82
C PHE A 475 -21.48 3.08 3.29
N ALA A 476 -21.16 1.87 2.87
CA ALA A 476 -21.76 0.66 3.40
C ALA A 476 -20.70 -0.17 4.14
N PRO A 477 -21.01 -0.74 5.32
CA PRO A 477 -20.08 -1.64 5.99
C PRO A 477 -19.88 -2.90 5.13
N PRO A 478 -18.66 -3.44 5.04
CA PRO A 478 -18.43 -4.71 4.36
C PRO A 478 -19.15 -5.84 5.12
N CYS A 479 -20.08 -6.53 4.45
CA CYS A 479 -20.82 -7.65 5.01
C CYS A 479 -20.67 -8.89 4.12
N PHE A 480 -19.93 -9.90 4.59
CA PHE A 480 -19.71 -11.15 3.83
C PHE A 480 -20.73 -12.25 4.17
N ILE A 481 -21.42 -12.10 5.30
CA ILE A 481 -22.42 -13.06 5.79
C ILE A 481 -23.78 -12.38 5.68
N SER A 482 -24.36 -12.41 4.48
CA SER A 482 -25.71 -11.91 4.23
C SER A 482 -26.54 -12.96 3.51
N THR A 483 -27.81 -13.08 3.90
CA THR A 483 -28.79 -13.96 3.26
C THR A 483 -29.52 -13.28 2.10
N LYS A 484 -29.26 -11.98 1.88
CA LYS A 484 -29.90 -11.17 0.83
C LYS A 484 -28.87 -10.85 -0.26
N GLN A 485 -29.31 -10.81 -1.52
CA GLN A 485 -28.54 -10.19 -2.60
C GLN A 485 -28.51 -8.68 -2.33
N GLU A 486 -27.49 -8.23 -1.60
CA GLU A 486 -27.27 -6.81 -1.37
C GLU A 486 -26.82 -6.14 -2.68
N GLN A 487 -27.55 -5.11 -3.09
CA GLN A 487 -27.06 -4.20 -4.11
C GLN A 487 -25.94 -3.38 -3.45
N HIS A 488 -24.68 -3.74 -3.72
CA HIS A 488 -23.50 -3.00 -3.27
C HIS A 488 -23.41 -1.64 -3.99
N LEU A 489 -24.37 -0.74 -3.75
CA LEU A 489 -24.49 0.57 -4.41
C LEU A 489 -23.47 1.58 -3.87
N TYR A 490 -22.96 1.36 -2.65
CA TYR A 490 -22.09 2.28 -1.94
C TYR A 490 -20.70 1.70 -1.73
N SER A 491 -19.71 2.57 -1.58
CA SER A 491 -18.31 2.17 -1.32
C SER A 491 -18.16 1.56 0.08
N PRO A 492 -17.20 0.64 0.28
CA PRO A 492 -16.95 0.04 1.58
C PRO A 492 -16.49 1.08 2.60
N GLN A 493 -17.03 1.00 3.82
CA GLN A 493 -16.76 1.95 4.89
C GLN A 493 -15.30 1.91 5.36
N VAL A 494 -14.76 3.10 5.72
CA VAL A 494 -13.43 3.30 6.31
C VAL A 494 -13.51 4.40 7.38
N PRO A 495 -12.75 4.34 8.50
CA PRO A 495 -12.77 5.34 9.56
C PRO A 495 -12.05 6.62 9.13
N LEU A 496 -12.81 7.53 8.51
CA LEU A 496 -12.29 8.79 7.97
C LEU A 496 -11.61 9.69 9.02
N ASN A 497 -12.13 9.73 10.26
CA ASN A 497 -11.55 10.55 11.34
C ASN A 497 -10.13 10.07 11.72
N THR A 498 -9.98 8.76 11.93
CA THR A 498 -8.66 8.16 12.21
C THR A 498 -7.71 8.34 11.02
N LEU A 499 -8.24 8.24 9.79
CA LEU A 499 -7.43 8.39 8.59
C LEU A 499 -6.93 9.82 8.40
N LYS A 500 -7.77 10.85 8.64
CA LYS A 500 -7.34 12.25 8.57
C LYS A 500 -6.30 12.60 9.63
N GLU A 501 -6.50 12.16 10.87
CA GLU A 501 -5.57 12.42 11.99
C GLU A 501 -4.20 11.83 11.69
N LYS A 502 -4.16 10.56 11.23
CA LYS A 502 -2.93 9.89 10.82
C LYS A 502 -2.27 10.58 9.63
N ALA A 503 -3.02 10.93 8.59
CA ALA A 503 -2.46 11.58 7.40
C ALA A 503 -1.81 12.94 7.74
N ILE A 504 -2.46 13.76 8.58
CA ILE A 504 -1.94 15.06 9.02
C ILE A 504 -0.73 14.87 9.94
N SER A 505 -0.78 13.94 10.90
CA SER A 505 0.36 13.62 11.77
C SER A 505 1.58 13.23 10.95
N MET A 506 1.41 12.34 9.98
CA MET A 506 2.49 11.86 9.14
C MET A 506 3.03 12.93 8.19
N LEU A 507 2.19 13.81 7.66
CA LEU A 507 2.65 14.96 6.89
C LEU A 507 3.45 15.91 7.78
N THR A 508 2.97 16.17 8.99
CA THR A 508 3.64 17.01 9.99
C THR A 508 5.02 16.43 10.32
N GLU A 509 5.09 15.13 10.61
CA GLU A 509 6.35 14.41 10.83
C GLU A 509 7.26 14.43 9.60
N ALA A 510 6.75 14.39 8.37
CA ALA A 510 7.59 14.47 7.18
C ALA A 510 8.13 15.89 6.90
N VAL A 511 7.34 16.92 7.20
CA VAL A 511 7.73 18.33 7.03
C VAL A 511 8.66 18.79 8.15
N GLN A 512 8.40 18.41 9.39
CA GLN A 512 9.21 18.78 10.55
C GLN A 512 10.38 17.81 10.76
N GLY A 513 10.15 16.52 10.59
CA GLY A 513 11.14 15.46 10.70
C GLY A 513 11.95 15.33 9.41
N GLY A 514 13.06 16.05 9.38
CA GLY A 514 14.01 15.98 8.28
C GLY A 514 14.83 17.25 8.20
N GLY A 515 15.95 17.26 8.93
CA GLY A 515 17.04 18.19 8.62
C GLY A 515 17.47 18.02 7.16
N HIS A 516 18.22 18.98 6.62
CA HIS A 516 18.62 19.00 5.20
C HIS A 516 19.37 17.73 4.73
N HIS A 517 19.82 16.90 5.67
CA HIS A 517 20.67 15.73 5.45
C HIS A 517 20.14 14.42 6.06
N ILE A 518 18.81 14.24 6.19
CA ILE A 518 18.25 12.95 6.62
C ILE A 518 18.66 11.83 5.66
N ARG A 519 19.20 10.74 6.21
CA ARG A 519 19.73 9.62 5.41
C ARG A 519 18.72 8.48 5.23
N ASP A 520 17.66 8.47 6.03
CA ASP A 520 16.61 7.46 6.00
C ASP A 520 15.22 8.08 5.81
N PRO A 521 14.89 8.61 4.64
CA PRO A 521 13.51 8.98 4.34
C PRO A 521 12.59 7.75 4.39
N VAL A 522 11.32 7.96 4.79
CA VAL A 522 10.31 6.90 4.85
C VAL A 522 10.07 6.34 3.44
N GLY A 523 10.05 5.01 3.30
CA GLY A 523 9.95 4.35 1.99
C GLY A 523 11.26 4.34 1.17
N GLY A 524 12.36 4.91 1.68
CA GLY A 524 13.69 4.85 1.09
C GLY A 524 14.07 6.05 0.22
N CYS A 525 13.11 6.91 -0.16
CA CYS A 525 13.39 8.18 -0.82
C CYS A 525 12.31 9.23 -0.50
N VAL A 526 12.62 10.50 -0.78
CA VAL A 526 11.71 11.64 -0.54
C VAL A 526 10.41 11.51 -1.35
N GLU A 527 10.45 10.91 -2.53
CA GLU A 527 9.26 10.64 -3.34
C GLU A 527 8.27 9.73 -2.60
N TYR A 528 8.70 8.57 -2.12
CA TYR A 528 7.84 7.62 -1.40
C TYR A 528 7.42 8.10 -0.01
N GLN A 529 8.14 9.07 0.55
CA GLN A 529 7.75 9.74 1.79
C GLN A 529 6.55 10.66 1.57
N PHE A 530 6.59 11.54 0.57
CA PHE A 530 5.58 12.59 0.38
C PHE A 530 4.44 12.21 -0.56
N VAL A 531 4.70 11.58 -1.71
CA VAL A 531 3.68 11.36 -2.75
C VAL A 531 2.45 10.59 -2.24
N PRO A 532 2.58 9.47 -1.52
CA PRO A 532 1.41 8.73 -1.04
C PRO A 532 0.56 9.54 -0.03
N ILE A 533 1.22 10.30 0.85
CA ILE A 533 0.57 11.13 1.87
C ILE A 533 -0.17 12.30 1.22
N LEU A 534 0.48 13.01 0.28
CA LEU A 534 -0.13 14.13 -0.43
C LEU A 534 -1.33 13.70 -1.28
N LYS A 535 -1.25 12.53 -1.95
CA LYS A 535 -2.39 11.95 -2.67
C LYS A 535 -3.57 11.68 -1.74
N LEU A 536 -3.31 11.11 -0.57
CA LEU A 536 -4.35 10.83 0.42
C LEU A 536 -4.98 12.14 0.94
N ILE A 537 -4.17 13.14 1.29
CA ILE A 537 -4.67 14.43 1.78
C ILE A 537 -5.47 15.15 0.69
N SER A 538 -4.98 15.20 -0.54
CA SER A 538 -5.70 15.80 -1.68
C SER A 538 -7.05 15.10 -1.92
N THR A 539 -7.08 13.76 -1.79
CA THR A 539 -8.33 12.99 -1.89
C THR A 539 -9.31 13.37 -0.78
N LEU A 540 -8.85 13.45 0.49
CA LEU A 540 -9.69 13.83 1.63
C LEU A 540 -10.17 15.29 1.56
N LEU A 541 -9.34 16.21 1.03
CA LEU A 541 -9.70 17.61 0.75
C LEU A 541 -10.80 17.70 -0.31
N THR A 542 -10.64 16.97 -1.41
CA THR A 542 -11.61 16.94 -2.52
C THR A 542 -12.96 16.39 -2.07
N MET A 543 -12.94 15.33 -1.23
CA MET A 543 -14.15 14.80 -0.61
C MET A 543 -14.80 15.79 0.37
N GLY A 544 -14.05 16.75 0.91
CA GLY A 544 -14.53 17.70 1.92
C GLY A 544 -14.70 17.05 3.29
N VAL A 545 -13.80 16.11 3.64
CA VAL A 545 -13.76 15.43 4.95
C VAL A 545 -13.00 16.24 5.99
N LEU A 546 -12.05 17.07 5.55
CA LEU A 546 -11.20 17.88 6.41
C LEU A 546 -11.94 19.13 6.90
N ALA A 547 -11.84 19.40 8.20
CA ALA A 547 -12.43 20.58 8.82
C ALA A 547 -11.56 21.82 8.58
N SER A 548 -12.10 23.02 8.88
CA SER A 548 -11.36 24.29 8.77
C SER A 548 -10.04 24.30 9.54
N GLU A 549 -10.00 23.68 10.72
CA GLU A 549 -8.78 23.54 11.54
C GLU A 549 -7.74 22.64 10.86
N ASP A 550 -8.19 21.51 10.31
CA ASP A 550 -7.35 20.57 9.56
C ASP A 550 -6.74 21.26 8.32
N VAL A 551 -7.55 22.02 7.57
CA VAL A 551 -7.13 22.77 6.38
C VAL A 551 -6.11 23.86 6.75
N HIS A 552 -6.35 24.60 7.83
CA HIS A 552 -5.42 25.61 8.31
C HIS A 552 -4.07 24.99 8.69
N GLN A 553 -4.07 23.84 9.39
CA GLN A 553 -2.85 23.12 9.69
C GLN A 553 -2.08 22.70 8.43
N ILE A 554 -2.78 22.20 7.40
CA ILE A 554 -2.15 21.84 6.12
C ILE A 554 -1.51 23.07 5.46
N LEU A 555 -2.20 24.22 5.44
CA LEU A 555 -1.67 25.47 4.88
C LEU A 555 -0.38 25.92 5.60
N LEU A 556 -0.35 25.82 6.94
CA LEU A 556 0.86 26.10 7.73
C LEU A 556 2.02 25.16 7.41
N LEU A 557 1.75 23.90 7.07
CA LEU A 557 2.77 22.95 6.65
C LEU A 557 3.31 23.24 5.24
N ILE A 558 2.49 23.83 4.36
CA ILE A 558 2.90 24.24 3.01
C ILE A 558 3.82 25.46 3.08
N ASP A 559 3.33 26.53 3.71
CA ASP A 559 4.07 27.79 3.88
C ASP A 559 3.66 28.51 5.18
N PRO A 560 4.45 28.39 6.25
CA PRO A 560 4.15 29.03 7.51
C PRO A 560 4.32 30.55 7.48
N ASN A 561 5.05 31.12 6.52
CA ASN A 561 5.24 32.58 6.45
C ASN A 561 4.01 33.27 5.86
N VAL A 562 3.32 32.61 4.93
CA VAL A 562 2.10 33.13 4.29
C VAL A 562 0.87 32.91 5.15
N PHE A 563 0.75 31.74 5.78
CA PHE A 563 -0.49 31.31 6.43
C PHE A 563 -0.49 31.43 7.96
N ARG A 564 0.59 31.94 8.57
CA ARG A 564 0.60 32.23 10.00
C ARG A 564 -0.17 33.52 10.27
N GLU A 565 -1.20 33.42 11.10
CA GLU A 565 -1.87 34.61 11.63
C GLU A 565 -0.88 35.40 12.48
N THR A 566 -0.58 36.64 12.07
CA THR A 566 0.21 37.56 12.88
C THR A 566 -0.71 38.04 13.99
N ARG A 567 -0.77 37.33 15.11
CA ARG A 567 -1.33 37.92 16.32
C ARG A 567 -0.43 39.10 16.65
N GLU A 568 -0.95 40.32 16.55
CA GLU A 568 -0.30 41.48 17.15
C GLU A 568 -0.16 41.16 18.63
N GLU A 569 1.07 40.82 19.05
CA GLU A 569 1.41 40.71 20.46
C GLU A 569 1.26 42.10 21.06
N GLY A 570 0.07 42.33 21.60
CA GLY A 570 -0.24 43.45 22.46
C GLY A 570 0.75 43.47 23.62
N ASN A 571 1.67 44.41 23.51
CA ASN A 571 2.51 44.99 24.54
C ASN A 571 1.87 44.90 25.93
N THR A 572 2.23 43.88 26.71
CA THR A 572 1.94 43.82 28.15
C THR A 572 3.20 43.45 28.91
N GLY A 573 3.87 44.51 29.34
CA GLY A 573 4.41 44.61 30.70
C GLY A 573 5.58 43.69 31.04
N ALA A 574 6.78 44.24 30.85
CA ALA A 574 7.90 43.94 31.71
C ALA A 574 7.47 43.97 33.19
N THR A 575 7.74 42.90 33.93
CA THR A 575 7.98 42.98 35.38
C THR A 575 9.11 42.04 35.77
N ASP A 576 10.02 42.65 36.50
CA ASP A 576 11.32 42.18 36.91
C ASP A 576 11.28 40.92 37.78
N LYS A 577 12.25 40.01 37.55
CA LYS A 577 12.95 39.33 38.64
C LYS A 577 14.43 39.16 38.28
N GLU A 578 15.22 40.11 38.75
CA GLU A 578 16.66 39.95 38.96
C GLU A 578 16.94 38.88 40.03
N GLY A 579 18.08 38.17 39.88
CA GLY A 579 18.87 37.69 41.00
C GLY A 579 18.96 36.17 41.18
N PHE A 580 19.94 35.53 40.52
CA PHE A 580 21.10 34.93 41.19
C PHE A 580 22.09 34.38 40.14
N ALA A 581 23.19 35.10 39.93
CA ALA A 581 24.38 34.59 39.24
C ALA A 581 25.43 34.26 40.31
N GLY A 582 25.79 32.98 40.41
CA GLY A 582 26.92 32.48 41.19
C GLY A 582 27.64 31.43 40.37
N ALA A 583 28.88 31.76 39.99
CA ALA A 583 29.72 31.06 39.03
C ALA A 583 30.13 29.63 39.43
N VAL A 584 30.14 28.72 38.44
CA VAL A 584 31.14 27.64 38.33
C VAL A 584 31.52 27.50 36.85
N ASP A 585 32.83 27.42 36.63
CA ASP A 585 33.57 27.55 35.38
C ASP A 585 33.30 26.50 34.28
N LYS A 586 33.22 27.03 33.06
CA LYS A 586 33.87 26.58 31.80
C LYS A 586 34.30 25.11 31.67
N ALA A 587 33.51 24.34 30.93
CA ALA A 587 33.95 23.46 29.83
C ALA A 587 32.72 22.92 29.08
N VAL A 588 32.10 23.73 28.22
CA VAL A 588 31.08 23.27 27.26
C VAL A 588 31.44 23.84 25.89
N GLU A 589 32.25 23.08 25.14
CA GLU A 589 32.59 23.40 23.75
C GLU A 589 31.55 22.77 22.81
N ALA A 590 30.95 23.67 22.01
CA ALA A 590 30.57 23.50 20.61
C ALA A 590 29.42 22.56 20.21
N GLY A 591 28.75 21.86 21.13
CA GLY A 591 27.60 20.98 20.79
C GLY A 591 26.21 21.59 21.05
N GLU A 592 26.07 22.42 22.08
CA GLU A 592 24.76 22.87 22.57
C GLU A 592 24.31 24.22 21.99
N GLU A 593 25.23 25.05 21.51
CA GLU A 593 24.88 26.31 20.82
C GLU A 593 24.26 26.07 19.43
N GLU A 594 24.63 25.00 18.73
CA GLU A 594 24.01 24.60 17.46
C GLU A 594 22.58 24.08 17.72
N ALA A 595 22.37 23.26 18.75
CA ALA A 595 21.03 22.76 19.12
C ALA A 595 20.08 23.87 19.61
N ALA A 596 20.60 24.86 20.34
CA ALA A 596 19.83 26.03 20.77
C ALA A 596 19.55 27.02 19.61
N LYS A 597 20.41 27.05 18.58
CA LYS A 597 20.17 27.80 17.33
C LYS A 597 19.19 27.08 16.40
N GLU A 598 19.17 25.75 16.37
CA GLU A 598 18.16 24.96 15.64
C GLU A 598 16.76 25.10 16.26
N ALA A 599 16.64 25.21 17.59
CA ALA A 599 15.37 25.46 18.27
C ALA A 599 14.74 26.85 17.99
N LYS A 600 15.50 27.77 17.37
CA LYS A 600 15.05 29.12 16.97
C LYS A 600 14.94 29.31 15.46
N GLN A 601 15.15 28.28 14.63
CA GLN A 601 14.89 28.41 13.20
C GLN A 601 13.37 28.49 12.96
N PRO A 602 12.89 29.42 12.13
CA PRO A 602 11.49 29.42 11.73
C PRO A 602 11.18 28.07 11.08
N LEU A 603 10.07 27.44 11.49
CA LEU A 603 9.53 26.23 10.88
C LEU A 603 9.59 26.40 9.35
N LYS A 604 10.38 25.57 8.66
CA LYS A 604 10.46 25.63 7.20
C LYS A 604 9.25 24.98 6.58
N GLY A 605 8.60 25.70 5.68
CA GLY A 605 7.48 25.17 4.91
C GLY A 605 7.91 24.08 3.92
N LEU A 606 6.96 23.29 3.44
CA LEU A 606 7.19 22.28 2.42
C LEU A 606 7.75 22.90 1.12
N LEU A 607 7.30 24.10 0.74
CA LEU A 607 7.75 24.80 -0.46
C LEU A 607 9.21 25.29 -0.38
N GLU A 608 9.75 25.46 0.82
CA GLU A 608 11.14 25.86 1.02
C GLU A 608 12.12 24.68 0.90
N LYS A 609 11.60 23.43 0.88
CA LYS A 609 12.40 22.22 0.74
C LYS A 609 12.73 21.92 -0.72
N ARG A 610 13.86 21.24 -0.94
CA ARG A 610 14.20 20.69 -2.26
C ARG A 610 13.36 19.43 -2.52
N LEU A 611 12.31 19.56 -3.31
CA LEU A 611 11.37 18.48 -3.63
C LEU A 611 11.64 17.84 -5.01
N PRO A 612 11.56 16.51 -5.12
CA PRO A 612 11.55 15.81 -6.42
C PRO A 612 10.34 16.17 -7.29
N GLU A 613 10.45 15.98 -8.60
CA GLU A 613 9.40 16.31 -9.57
C GLU A 613 8.03 15.63 -9.29
N PRO A 614 7.94 14.33 -8.92
CA PRO A 614 6.66 13.71 -8.57
C PRO A 614 5.96 14.39 -7.40
N VAL A 615 6.72 14.89 -6.42
CA VAL A 615 6.18 15.64 -5.28
C VAL A 615 5.68 17.01 -5.73
N LYS A 616 6.44 17.71 -6.59
CA LYS A 616 6.01 19.00 -7.15
C LYS A 616 4.69 18.90 -7.91
N ARG A 617 4.49 17.83 -8.69
CA ARG A 617 3.22 17.58 -9.37
C ARG A 617 2.05 17.47 -8.38
N GLN A 618 2.22 16.70 -7.30
CA GLN A 618 1.21 16.57 -6.25
C GLN A 618 0.97 17.90 -5.52
N MET A 619 2.00 18.71 -5.33
CA MET A 619 1.87 20.07 -4.81
C MET A 619 1.06 20.98 -5.73
N CYS A 620 1.25 20.90 -7.05
CA CYS A 620 0.44 21.66 -8.01
C CYS A 620 -1.04 21.27 -7.92
N GLU A 621 -1.35 19.96 -7.86
CA GLU A 621 -2.72 19.47 -7.70
C GLU A 621 -3.36 19.99 -6.39
N LEU A 622 -2.58 20.02 -5.31
CA LEU A 622 -3.02 20.56 -4.00
C LEU A 622 -3.26 22.08 -4.04
N LEU A 623 -2.35 22.85 -4.64
CA LEU A 623 -2.49 24.31 -4.75
C LEU A 623 -3.66 24.69 -5.68
N HIS A 624 -3.88 23.92 -6.75
CA HIS A 624 -5.02 24.13 -7.64
C HIS A 624 -6.35 24.02 -6.89
N TYR A 625 -6.48 23.04 -5.98
CA TYR A 625 -7.66 22.92 -5.13
C TYR A 625 -7.89 24.18 -4.28
N PHE A 626 -6.83 24.78 -3.73
CA PHE A 626 -6.95 26.01 -2.94
C PHE A 626 -7.32 27.22 -3.79
N CYS A 627 -6.82 27.32 -5.03
CA CYS A 627 -7.27 28.33 -5.99
C CYS A 627 -8.76 28.17 -6.32
N ASP A 628 -9.24 26.94 -6.52
CA ASP A 628 -10.66 26.67 -6.77
C ASP A 628 -11.53 27.07 -5.56
N CYS A 629 -11.03 26.85 -4.34
CA CYS A 629 -11.72 27.29 -3.12
C CYS A 629 -11.84 28.82 -3.04
N GLU A 630 -10.81 29.55 -3.44
CA GLU A 630 -10.86 31.01 -3.47
C GLU A 630 -11.84 31.53 -4.53
N LEU A 631 -11.81 30.96 -5.75
CA LEU A 631 -12.78 31.28 -6.80
C LEU A 631 -14.21 31.05 -6.30
N LYS A 632 -14.44 29.90 -5.67
CA LYS A 632 -15.74 29.57 -5.08
C LYS A 632 -16.19 30.60 -4.06
N HIS A 633 -15.29 31.02 -3.16
CA HIS A 633 -15.59 32.03 -2.15
C HIS A 633 -15.98 33.37 -2.78
N ARG A 634 -15.28 33.80 -3.83
CA ARG A 634 -15.62 35.02 -4.59
C ARG A 634 -17.03 34.93 -5.18
N ILE A 635 -17.39 33.79 -5.77
CA ILE A 635 -18.73 33.57 -6.34
C ILE A 635 -19.80 33.59 -5.24
N GLU A 636 -19.57 32.93 -4.10
CA GLU A 636 -20.48 32.96 -2.94
C GLU A 636 -20.69 34.38 -2.39
N ALA A 637 -19.62 35.19 -2.33
CA ALA A 637 -19.72 36.58 -1.92
C ALA A 637 -20.48 37.45 -2.93
N ILE A 638 -20.31 37.22 -4.24
CA ILE A 638 -21.09 37.89 -5.30
C ILE A 638 -22.58 37.56 -5.16
N VAL A 639 -22.93 36.30 -4.92
CA VAL A 639 -24.33 35.88 -4.72
C VAL A 639 -24.93 36.53 -3.46
N SER A 640 -24.16 36.53 -2.35
CA SER A 640 -24.54 37.19 -1.09
C SER A 640 -24.81 38.69 -1.27
N PHE A 641 -23.91 39.40 -1.96
CA PHE A 641 -24.07 40.81 -2.27
C PHE A 641 -25.29 41.05 -3.16
N SER A 642 -25.45 40.24 -4.22
CA SER A 642 -26.52 40.39 -5.20
C SER A 642 -27.91 40.26 -4.58
N ASP A 643 -28.12 39.31 -3.65
CA ASP A 643 -29.41 39.13 -2.96
C ASP A 643 -29.79 40.37 -2.12
N ASN A 644 -28.84 40.91 -1.35
CA ASN A 644 -29.06 42.10 -0.55
C ASN A 644 -29.28 43.35 -1.43
N PHE A 645 -28.50 43.49 -2.49
CA PHE A 645 -28.58 44.60 -3.43
C PHE A 645 -29.92 44.62 -4.17
N VAL A 646 -30.35 43.48 -4.73
CA VAL A 646 -31.63 43.35 -5.45
C VAL A 646 -32.81 43.60 -4.51
N SER A 647 -32.75 43.17 -3.25
CA SER A 647 -33.79 43.45 -2.25
C SER A 647 -33.98 44.97 -2.03
N LYS A 648 -32.88 45.73 -1.89
CA LYS A 648 -32.92 47.20 -1.78
C LYS A 648 -33.46 47.84 -3.05
N LEU A 649 -33.03 47.35 -4.21
CA LEU A 649 -33.48 47.83 -5.52
C LEU A 649 -35.00 47.65 -5.70
N GLN A 650 -35.53 46.48 -5.33
CA GLN A 650 -36.97 46.18 -5.38
C GLN A 650 -37.78 47.07 -4.44
N PHE A 651 -37.27 47.31 -3.22
CA PHE A 651 -37.90 48.24 -2.28
C PHE A 651 -37.96 49.67 -2.85
N ASN A 652 -36.85 50.15 -3.42
CA ASN A 652 -36.80 51.45 -4.07
C ASN A 652 -37.73 51.53 -5.28
N GLN A 653 -37.76 50.51 -6.14
CA GLN A 653 -38.64 50.45 -7.30
C GLN A 653 -40.12 50.52 -6.89
N LYS A 654 -40.51 49.79 -5.82
CA LYS A 654 -41.86 49.86 -5.24
C LYS A 654 -42.18 51.25 -4.68
N PHE A 655 -41.22 51.87 -3.98
CA PHE A 655 -41.37 53.22 -3.46
C PHE A 655 -41.63 54.24 -4.59
N ARG A 656 -40.80 54.23 -5.65
CA ARG A 656 -40.95 55.11 -6.82
C ARG A 656 -42.25 54.86 -7.58
N TYR A 657 -42.70 53.61 -7.67
CA TYR A 657 -43.98 53.27 -8.27
C TYR A 657 -45.14 53.88 -7.47
N ASN A 658 -45.13 53.76 -6.14
CA ASN A 658 -46.17 54.32 -5.27
C ASN A 658 -46.21 55.86 -5.34
N GLU A 659 -45.05 56.52 -5.36
CA GLU A 659 -44.99 57.98 -5.56
C GLU A 659 -45.60 58.39 -6.90
N LEU A 660 -45.31 57.66 -7.97
CA LEU A 660 -45.88 57.91 -9.30
C LEU A 660 -47.40 57.75 -9.31
N MET A 661 -47.94 56.76 -8.60
CA MET A 661 -49.39 56.53 -8.51
C MET A 661 -50.13 57.60 -7.70
N LEU A 662 -49.45 58.29 -6.77
CA LEU A 662 -50.02 59.36 -5.94
C LEU A 662 -49.84 60.77 -6.54
N ALA A 663 -49.02 60.92 -7.58
CA ALA A 663 -48.72 62.21 -8.20
C ALA A 663 -49.85 62.70 -9.12
N LEU A 664 -50.65 63.68 -8.65
CA LEU A 664 -51.84 64.19 -9.34
C LEU A 664 -51.55 65.17 -10.50
N ASN A 665 -50.37 65.80 -10.55
CA ASN A 665 -50.06 66.91 -11.48
C ASN A 665 -48.79 66.66 -12.33
N MET A 666 -48.73 65.56 -13.10
CA MET A 666 -47.62 65.28 -14.04
C MET A 666 -48.02 65.47 -15.50
N SER A 667 -47.09 65.98 -16.34
CA SER A 667 -47.30 66.08 -17.78
C SER A 667 -47.23 64.71 -18.47
N ALA A 668 -47.94 64.54 -19.58
CA ALA A 668 -47.96 63.27 -20.33
C ALA A 668 -46.56 62.78 -20.74
N ALA A 669 -45.64 63.70 -21.09
CA ALA A 669 -44.26 63.37 -21.45
C ALA A 669 -43.46 62.81 -20.25
N VAL A 670 -43.60 63.41 -19.06
CA VAL A 670 -42.93 62.95 -17.84
C VAL A 670 -43.50 61.62 -17.38
N THR A 671 -44.83 61.45 -17.47
CA THR A 671 -45.49 60.18 -17.14
C THR A 671 -45.05 59.06 -18.08
N ALA A 672 -44.96 59.31 -19.39
CA ALA A 672 -44.49 58.31 -20.36
C ALA A 672 -43.03 57.88 -20.09
N LYS A 673 -42.15 58.82 -19.75
CA LYS A 673 -40.75 58.55 -19.39
C LYS A 673 -40.64 57.74 -18.10
N LYS A 674 -41.32 58.14 -17.02
CA LYS A 674 -41.27 57.45 -15.73
C LYS A 674 -41.94 56.07 -15.73
N THR A 675 -42.99 55.86 -16.54
CA THR A 675 -43.69 54.57 -16.64
C THR A 675 -43.04 53.60 -17.63
N LYS A 676 -41.97 54.00 -18.34
CA LYS A 676 -41.24 53.12 -19.26
C LYS A 676 -40.62 51.94 -18.50
N GLU A 677 -39.94 52.22 -17.38
CA GLU A 677 -39.32 51.20 -16.52
C GLU A 677 -40.33 50.12 -16.10
N PHE A 678 -41.45 50.52 -15.50
CA PHE A 678 -42.45 49.59 -14.96
C PHE A 678 -43.20 48.77 -16.02
N ARG A 679 -43.05 49.11 -17.31
CA ARG A 679 -43.68 48.41 -18.44
C ARG A 679 -42.69 47.56 -19.24
N SER A 680 -41.39 47.71 -19.01
CA SER A 680 -40.34 46.91 -19.66
C SER A 680 -40.22 45.50 -19.05
N PRO A 681 -39.71 44.50 -19.79
CA PRO A 681 -39.35 43.19 -19.25
C PRO A 681 -38.28 43.27 -18.14
N PRO A 682 -38.23 42.32 -17.19
CA PRO A 682 -37.30 42.37 -16.04
C PRO A 682 -35.83 42.55 -16.41
N GLN A 683 -35.37 41.92 -17.50
CA GLN A 683 -33.98 42.05 -17.97
C GLN A 683 -33.66 43.50 -18.39
N GLU A 684 -34.58 44.13 -19.13
CA GLU A 684 -34.42 45.53 -19.54
C GLU A 684 -34.53 46.48 -18.35
N GLN A 685 -35.39 46.17 -17.37
CA GLN A 685 -35.49 46.94 -16.13
C GLN A 685 -34.16 46.99 -15.39
N ILE A 686 -33.52 45.84 -15.19
CA ILE A 686 -32.21 45.75 -14.54
C ILE A 686 -31.15 46.49 -15.35
N ASN A 687 -31.12 46.34 -16.67
CA ASN A 687 -30.19 47.09 -17.52
C ASN A 687 -30.38 48.61 -17.34
N MET A 688 -31.61 49.12 -17.39
CA MET A 688 -31.89 50.55 -17.16
C MET A 688 -31.47 51.03 -15.76
N LEU A 689 -31.56 50.18 -14.74
CA LEU A 689 -31.18 50.50 -13.36
C LEU A 689 -29.66 50.41 -13.09
N LEU A 690 -28.92 49.64 -13.90
CA LEU A 690 -27.47 49.45 -13.77
C LEU A 690 -26.63 50.30 -14.72
N THR A 691 -27.24 50.96 -15.72
CA THR A 691 -26.56 51.77 -16.74
C THR A 691 -26.35 53.22 -16.26
N PHE A 692 -25.83 53.40 -15.04
CA PHE A 692 -25.56 54.73 -14.47
C PHE A 692 -24.17 55.30 -14.85
N SER A 693 -23.26 54.47 -15.37
CA SER A 693 -21.93 54.89 -15.83
C SER A 693 -21.93 55.74 -17.12
N THR A 694 -23.05 55.78 -17.87
CA THR A 694 -23.19 56.51 -19.14
C THR A 694 -23.86 57.88 -19.02
N GLY A 695 -24.19 58.36 -17.81
CA GLY A 695 -24.68 59.74 -17.60
C GLY A 695 -26.11 60.05 -18.07
N ASP A 696 -26.83 59.08 -18.64
CA ASP A 696 -28.26 59.21 -18.97
C ASP A 696 -29.14 59.02 -17.74
N ASP A 697 -30.38 59.56 -17.75
CA ASP A 697 -31.39 59.59 -16.68
C ASP A 697 -31.60 58.25 -15.91
N CYS A 698 -30.63 57.84 -15.09
CA CYS A 698 -30.70 56.59 -14.35
C CYS A 698 -31.71 56.73 -13.19
N PRO A 699 -32.68 55.81 -13.04
CA PRO A 699 -33.66 55.89 -11.96
C PRO A 699 -33.11 55.45 -10.59
N CYS A 700 -31.89 54.93 -10.53
CA CYS A 700 -31.29 54.37 -9.32
C CYS A 700 -30.77 55.47 -8.39
N PRO A 701 -31.06 55.47 -7.07
CA PRO A 701 -30.51 56.43 -6.11
C PRO A 701 -28.98 56.37 -5.97
N SER A 702 -28.33 57.50 -5.67
CA SER A 702 -26.88 57.60 -5.43
C SER A 702 -26.36 56.62 -4.38
N ASP A 703 -27.09 56.46 -3.28
CA ASP A 703 -26.67 55.62 -2.14
C ASP A 703 -26.54 54.14 -2.55
N ILE A 704 -27.45 53.67 -3.42
CA ILE A 704 -27.43 52.29 -3.92
C ILE A 704 -26.34 52.13 -4.99
N GLN A 705 -26.08 53.16 -5.80
CA GLN A 705 -24.97 53.15 -6.77
C GLN A 705 -23.62 53.05 -6.05
N GLU A 706 -23.42 53.81 -4.96
CA GLU A 706 -22.20 53.79 -4.15
C GLU A 706 -21.92 52.40 -3.58
N GLU A 707 -22.93 51.69 -3.06
CA GLU A 707 -22.77 50.30 -2.60
C GLU A 707 -22.28 49.34 -3.70
N LEU A 708 -22.72 49.54 -4.96
CA LEU A 708 -22.26 48.73 -6.08
C LEU A 708 -20.82 49.05 -6.47
N TYR A 709 -20.46 50.34 -6.50
CA TYR A 709 -19.08 50.78 -6.76
C TYR A 709 -18.12 50.28 -5.67
N ASP A 710 -18.51 50.38 -4.41
CA ASP A 710 -17.72 49.87 -3.27
C ASP A 710 -17.46 48.38 -3.39
N PHE A 711 -18.49 47.59 -3.68
CA PHE A 711 -18.32 46.15 -3.87
C PHE A 711 -17.49 45.83 -5.11
N HIS A 712 -17.66 46.57 -6.20
CA HIS A 712 -16.86 46.40 -7.42
C HIS A 712 -15.36 46.65 -7.15
N ASN A 713 -15.04 47.75 -6.46
CA ASN A 713 -13.68 48.09 -6.07
C ASN A 713 -13.08 47.04 -5.12
N GLN A 714 -13.87 46.55 -4.16
CA GLN A 714 -13.45 45.45 -3.28
C GLN A 714 -13.20 44.15 -4.05
N LEU A 715 -14.01 43.85 -5.06
CA LEU A 715 -13.84 42.67 -5.91
C LEU A 715 -12.59 42.77 -6.79
N GLN A 716 -12.32 43.95 -7.36
CA GLN A 716 -11.09 44.20 -8.13
C GLN A 716 -9.84 44.04 -7.25
N LEU A 717 -9.87 44.66 -6.06
CA LEU A 717 -8.82 44.53 -5.05
C LEU A 717 -8.60 43.06 -4.67
N HIS A 718 -9.68 42.32 -4.40
CA HIS A 718 -9.60 40.90 -4.06
C HIS A 718 -9.09 40.05 -5.24
N CYS A 719 -9.34 40.46 -6.49
CA CYS A 719 -8.81 39.77 -7.66
C CYS A 719 -7.33 40.08 -7.94
N GLY A 720 -6.72 41.02 -7.22
CA GLY A 720 -5.35 41.46 -7.44
C GLY A 720 -5.20 42.39 -8.64
N ILE A 721 -6.28 43.03 -9.10
CA ILE A 721 -6.23 44.06 -10.13
C ILE A 721 -5.80 45.35 -9.44
N PRO A 722 -4.68 45.98 -9.85
CA PRO A 722 -4.25 47.25 -9.27
C PRO A 722 -5.30 48.31 -9.57
N MET A 723 -5.76 49.00 -8.53
CA MET A 723 -6.59 50.20 -8.70
C MET A 723 -5.72 51.25 -9.39
N GLU A 724 -6.15 51.80 -10.52
CA GLU A 724 -5.57 53.02 -11.06
C GLU A 724 -5.89 54.12 -10.03
N GLU A 725 -4.90 54.54 -9.24
CA GLU A 725 -5.02 55.74 -8.43
C GLU A 725 -5.22 56.91 -9.39
N ASP A 726 -6.30 57.67 -9.25
CA ASP A 726 -6.54 58.90 -10.02
C ASP A 726 -5.27 59.77 -9.96
N GLU A 727 -4.55 59.89 -11.08
CA GLU A 727 -3.29 60.63 -11.20
C GLU A 727 -3.43 62.13 -10.83
N ASP A 728 -4.66 62.62 -10.63
CA ASP A 728 -4.98 64.03 -10.45
C ASP A 728 -4.58 64.63 -9.08
N GLU A 729 -4.48 63.83 -8.00
CA GLU A 729 -4.13 64.39 -6.68
C GLU A 729 -2.61 64.61 -6.47
N HIS A 730 -1.74 63.87 -7.18
CA HIS A 730 -0.30 63.97 -6.96
C HIS A 730 0.37 65.20 -7.62
N HIS A 731 -0.34 65.91 -8.50
CA HIS A 731 0.21 67.07 -9.23
C HIS A 731 0.27 68.38 -8.42
N THR A 732 -0.42 68.47 -7.27
CA THR A 732 -0.55 69.71 -6.49
C THR A 732 0.42 69.84 -5.32
N SER A 733 1.00 68.73 -4.83
CA SER A 733 1.88 68.73 -3.66
C SER A 733 3.36 68.87 -4.01
N ILE A 734 4.05 69.83 -3.38
CA ILE A 734 5.51 70.03 -3.47
C ILE A 734 6.28 68.75 -3.09
N ARG A 735 5.72 67.93 -2.19
CA ARG A 735 6.28 66.64 -1.77
C ARG A 735 6.27 65.60 -2.91
N GLY A 736 5.21 65.59 -3.73
CA GLY A 736 5.09 64.73 -4.91
C GLY A 736 6.09 65.10 -6.01
N ARG A 737 6.30 66.40 -6.23
CA ARG A 737 7.31 66.91 -7.18
C ARG A 737 8.75 66.59 -6.75
N LEU A 738 9.03 66.58 -5.44
CA LEU A 738 10.35 66.21 -4.92
C LEU A 738 10.65 64.71 -5.08
N LEU A 739 9.64 63.85 -4.86
CA LEU A 739 9.77 62.39 -4.99
C LEU A 739 10.02 61.95 -6.43
N MET A 740 9.34 62.59 -7.39
CA MET A 740 9.58 62.42 -8.83
C MET A 740 11.02 62.79 -9.23
N LEU A 741 11.56 63.88 -8.66
CA LEU A 741 12.94 64.30 -8.94
C LEU A 741 13.96 63.28 -8.41
N VAL A 742 13.73 62.75 -7.20
CA VAL A 742 14.60 61.73 -6.58
C VAL A 742 14.56 60.41 -7.36
N ASN A 743 13.39 59.98 -7.83
CA ASN A 743 13.24 58.77 -8.64
C ASN A 743 13.90 58.92 -10.02
N LYS A 744 13.87 60.12 -10.61
CA LYS A 744 14.54 60.42 -11.88
C LYS A 744 16.08 60.44 -11.77
N ILE A 745 16.61 60.81 -10.61
CA ILE A 745 18.05 60.78 -10.31
C ILE A 745 18.51 59.34 -10.02
N LYS A 746 17.68 58.51 -9.37
CA LYS A 746 18.00 57.08 -9.13
C LYS A 746 17.87 56.19 -10.37
N GLY A 747 17.03 56.55 -11.33
CA GLY A 747 16.76 55.74 -12.53
C GLY A 747 17.87 55.69 -13.59
N GLN A 748 18.92 56.51 -13.49
CA GLN A 748 20.00 56.54 -14.50
C GLN A 748 21.21 55.63 -14.20
N ALA A 749 21.25 54.95 -13.05
CA ALA A 749 22.46 54.22 -12.61
C ALA A 749 22.53 52.72 -12.98
N HIS A 750 21.55 52.13 -13.66
CA HIS A 750 21.64 50.74 -14.12
C HIS A 750 21.14 50.57 -15.56
N ARG A 751 22.02 50.82 -16.52
CA ARG A 751 22.02 50.11 -17.80
C ARG A 751 23.34 49.34 -17.91
N ALA A 752 23.28 48.03 -17.73
CA ALA A 752 24.35 47.10 -18.04
C ALA A 752 23.75 45.89 -18.80
N GLU A 753 24.00 45.92 -20.11
CA GLU A 753 24.19 44.83 -21.09
C GLU A 753 23.30 43.56 -21.08
N GLU A 754 22.56 43.39 -22.17
CA GLU A 754 21.91 42.14 -22.61
C GLU A 754 22.94 41.17 -23.26
N PRO A 755 22.83 39.84 -23.07
CA PRO A 755 23.67 38.88 -23.78
C PRO A 755 23.07 38.50 -25.15
N MET A 756 23.91 38.58 -26.19
CA MET A 756 23.66 38.07 -27.56
C MET A 756 23.39 36.56 -27.60
N GLU A 757 22.35 36.17 -28.33
CA GLU A 757 22.08 34.81 -28.80
C GLU A 757 23.23 34.28 -29.67
N LYS A 758 23.65 33.03 -29.42
CA LYS A 758 24.50 32.26 -30.33
C LYS A 758 23.67 31.18 -31.01
N GLU A 759 23.54 31.35 -32.32
CA GLU A 759 23.04 30.39 -33.29
C GLU A 759 23.95 29.14 -33.32
N GLN A 760 23.37 27.96 -33.11
CA GLN A 760 24.06 26.68 -33.29
C GLN A 760 24.00 26.27 -34.76
N ALA A 761 25.17 26.16 -35.40
CA ALA A 761 25.35 25.36 -36.60
C ALA A 761 25.91 23.98 -36.21
N ALA A 762 25.30 22.93 -36.77
CA ALA A 762 25.78 21.54 -36.74
C ALA A 762 27.14 21.40 -37.48
N PRO A 763 27.91 20.30 -37.35
CA PRO A 763 27.48 18.90 -37.20
C PRO A 763 27.69 18.27 -35.82
#